data_AF-A0A1C5N0J9-F1
#
_entry.id   AF-A0A1C5N0J9-F1
#
_cell.length_a   1.000
_cell.length_b   1.000
_cell.length_c   1.000
_cell.angle_alpha   90.00
_cell.angle_beta   90.00
_cell.angle_gamma   90.00
#
_symmetry.space_group_name_H-M   'P 1'
#
loop_
_entity.id
_entity.type
_entity.pdbx_description
1 polymer ?
#
loop_
_entity_poly.entity_id
_entity_poly.type
_entity_poly.pdbx_seq_one_letter_code
_entity_poly.pdbx_strand_id
1 'polypeptide(L)'
;MIREHVAIEEKEYIYSIDKICCYVNDDNRAYLQIVGWAFLKSGKNKNLQVYINNKQTEMYMKYIDRADVQKMYKDYNINLNSGFVIDVEFEVENQNECNIGIGYESGQILFEANLKEYMEFEVEPEIKYYIEQTVYNNEIISIDGWGFTTSVIDMQKIDSVPVELSVINEDGQQETIMLKRKYRADVNENFGLEKSKKEFGFEVKWKNTQKNKGIYTVVLKGGKTSEKFIVECNKLVDQAREENRKYENFFDMLKNRDEELFIDDWHYLVNFGWKKYCDRIKKRFQDTEEVYNVWRKKYIPNARKLKKQRAEKLDYEPCISIIVPTYKTPEKFLKEMIDSVRNQSYENWELCIGDGSVTEDTVKNVVESYQKKDKRIKMLCLSENLGIAGNTNAALSIATGDYIALLDHDDILAPDALYEVVKWMNEHYKDETDVIYTDEDKVSFDLKDYFEPHFKSDYNLDLIRSNNYICHLFVARKSIVDQVGGFRKEYDGSQDYDFILRCIEQSKHVEHVPKVLYHWRCHPGSTAANQESKMYCYEAGKRAIEDHLKRRGEDGCQVVMTEHLGFYHVIYPIREHKKVSIIIPNKDQKEILERCIESVIQKTDYKNYEIIIVENNSTTNEIFEYYKTIEQRENIRVVIWKDKFNYSAINNFGVKYANGEYLLFLNNDIEVIRENWLSEMLANVQRKEVGIVGAKLLYPDNMVQHAGVIIGMGGIAGHPLSRHPADDCGYFARGIIQQNLNAVTAACMLTKKEVYEKVKGFEEKLAVAFNDIDLCLKVRKAGYLIVYDPEALLYHHESISRGKEDTLEKRNRFEGEVDYMAKKWKDVLEKGDEYYNPNLSLLSGNFELKKESEMQ
;
A
#
# COMPACT_ATOMS: atom_id res chain seq x y z
N MET A 1 32.70 -1.73 17.09
CA MET A 1 32.33 -3.09 17.61
C MET A 1 31.36 -2.97 18.78
N ILE A 2 30.36 -3.84 18.91
CA ILE A 2 29.45 -3.89 20.08
C ILE A 2 29.88 -5.07 20.98
N ARG A 3 30.38 -4.80 22.19
CA ARG A 3 30.55 -5.82 23.25
C ARG A 3 29.22 -5.96 24.01
N GLU A 4 28.97 -7.14 24.58
CA GLU A 4 27.72 -7.42 25.30
C GLU A 4 27.50 -6.46 26.48
N HIS A 5 26.26 -5.98 26.67
CA HIS A 5 25.88 -5.03 27.73
C HIS A 5 25.94 -5.68 29.12
N VAL A 6 27.13 -5.81 29.69
CA VAL A 6 27.33 -6.24 31.07
C VAL A 6 27.36 -5.00 31.97
N ALA A 7 26.34 -4.83 32.81
CA ALA A 7 26.36 -3.83 33.85
C ALA A 7 27.38 -4.20 34.93
N ILE A 8 28.20 -3.23 35.34
CA ILE A 8 29.22 -3.42 36.37
C ILE A 8 28.68 -2.87 37.69
N GLU A 9 28.54 -3.78 38.66
CA GLU A 9 28.08 -3.46 40.01
C GLU A 9 29.24 -3.34 40.99
N GLU A 10 29.40 -2.14 41.54
CA GLU A 10 30.39 -1.84 42.57
C GLU A 10 29.72 -1.57 43.92
N LYS A 11 30.54 -1.30 44.95
CA LYS A 11 30.05 -1.08 46.32
C LYS A 11 29.06 0.09 46.46
N GLU A 12 29.23 1.17 45.68
CA GLU A 12 28.42 2.39 45.81
C GLU A 12 27.65 2.79 44.54
N TYR A 13 27.95 2.19 43.38
CA TYR A 13 27.42 2.57 42.07
C TYR A 13 27.16 1.35 41.17
N ILE A 14 26.31 1.55 40.16
CA ILE A 14 26.09 0.63 39.05
C ILE A 14 26.24 1.45 37.76
N TYR A 15 26.95 0.92 36.78
CA TYR A 15 27.14 1.59 35.50
C TYR A 15 27.29 0.60 34.33
N SER A 16 27.12 1.11 33.10
CA SER A 16 27.54 0.44 31.87
C SER A 16 27.96 1.48 30.84
N ILE A 17 28.90 1.11 29.98
CA ILE A 17 29.30 1.89 28.81
C ILE A 17 28.76 1.18 27.58
N ASP A 18 27.77 1.80 26.93
CA ASP A 18 27.07 1.22 25.78
C ASP A 18 27.85 1.42 24.47
N LYS A 19 28.61 2.52 24.37
CA LYS A 19 29.43 2.84 23.18
C LYS A 19 30.63 3.71 23.56
N ILE A 20 31.78 3.44 22.94
CA ILE A 20 32.90 4.37 22.85
C ILE A 20 33.28 4.48 21.38
N CYS A 21 33.46 5.70 20.90
CA CYS A 21 33.96 5.99 19.56
C CYS A 21 35.08 7.01 19.66
N CYS A 22 36.23 6.73 19.05
CA CYS A 22 37.29 7.71 18.87
C CYS A 22 37.62 7.89 17.39
N TYR A 23 37.69 9.17 16.99
CA TYR A 23 38.24 9.61 15.72
C TYR A 23 39.50 10.44 16.02
N VAL A 24 40.58 10.25 15.25
CA VAL A 24 41.78 11.09 15.32
C VAL A 24 42.03 11.68 13.94
N ASN A 25 42.24 13.00 13.88
CA ASN A 25 42.49 13.70 12.62
C ASN A 25 43.98 13.76 12.25
N ASP A 26 44.28 14.26 11.04
CA ASP A 26 45.64 14.44 10.49
C ASP A 26 46.55 15.32 11.38
N ASP A 27 45.98 16.16 12.26
CA ASP A 27 46.68 17.05 13.19
C ASP A 27 46.92 16.42 14.58
N ASN A 28 46.74 15.09 14.74
CA ASN A 28 46.83 14.35 16.00
C ASN A 28 45.86 14.80 17.11
N ARG A 29 44.71 15.39 16.73
CA ARG A 29 43.61 15.65 17.67
C ARG A 29 42.60 14.53 17.66
N ALA A 30 42.34 13.99 18.84
CA ALA A 30 41.33 12.97 19.09
C ALA A 30 40.01 13.60 19.54
N TYR A 31 38.94 13.18 18.89
CA TYR A 31 37.56 13.42 19.26
C TYR A 31 36.99 12.10 19.78
N LEU A 32 36.63 12.08 21.06
CA LEU A 32 36.19 10.90 21.78
C LEU A 32 34.76 11.10 22.27
N GLN A 33 33.86 10.23 21.82
CA GLN A 33 32.49 10.16 22.31
C GLN A 33 32.28 8.88 23.14
N ILE A 34 31.67 9.03 24.30
CA ILE A 34 31.33 7.95 25.23
C ILE A 34 29.83 8.02 25.52
N VAL A 35 29.12 6.92 25.29
CA VAL A 35 27.70 6.77 25.60
C VAL A 35 27.54 5.67 26.64
N GLY A 36 26.76 5.92 27.69
CA GLY A 36 26.51 4.95 28.73
C GLY A 36 25.48 5.43 29.75
N TRP A 37 25.47 4.79 30.92
CA TRP A 37 24.64 5.17 32.05
C TRP A 37 25.33 4.80 33.37
N ALA A 38 25.09 5.61 34.41
CA ALA A 38 25.66 5.38 35.73
C ALA A 38 24.79 6.03 36.82
N PHE A 39 24.57 5.32 37.92
CA PHE A 39 23.88 5.85 39.09
C PHE A 39 24.47 5.32 40.41
N LEU A 40 24.35 6.11 41.47
CA LEU A 40 24.68 5.64 42.83
C LEU A 40 23.56 4.71 43.34
N LYS A 41 23.93 3.68 44.11
CA LYS A 41 22.97 2.82 44.85
C LYS A 41 22.12 3.59 45.88
N SER A 42 22.42 4.88 46.12
CA SER A 42 21.62 5.83 46.90
C SER A 42 20.61 6.66 46.08
N GLY A 43 20.50 6.45 44.77
CA GLY A 43 19.52 7.10 43.89
C GLY A 43 19.88 8.52 43.42
N LYS A 44 21.16 8.93 43.52
CA LYS A 44 21.63 10.24 43.04
C LYS A 44 22.62 10.10 41.89
N ASN A 45 22.54 11.00 40.91
CA ASN A 45 23.60 11.19 39.91
C ASN A 45 24.78 11.91 40.60
N LYS A 46 26.02 11.55 40.23
CA LYS A 46 27.24 12.30 40.54
C LYS A 46 27.77 12.92 39.25
N ASN A 47 28.50 14.02 39.35
CA ASN A 47 29.27 14.55 38.24
C ASN A 47 30.35 13.54 37.85
N LEU A 48 30.23 12.99 36.64
CA LEU A 48 31.31 12.25 35.99
C LEU A 48 32.40 13.23 35.55
N GLN A 49 33.60 12.70 35.32
CA GLN A 49 34.76 13.39 34.76
C GLN A 49 35.50 12.41 33.86
N VAL A 50 36.06 12.88 32.74
CA VAL A 50 36.95 12.08 31.90
C VAL A 50 38.40 12.39 32.22
N TYR A 51 39.21 11.35 32.22
CA TYR A 51 40.64 11.39 32.46
C TYR A 51 41.36 10.83 31.24
N ILE A 52 42.23 11.62 30.61
CA ILE A 52 43.14 11.13 29.57
C ILE A 52 44.54 11.00 30.18
N ASN A 53 45.14 9.81 30.11
CA ASN A 53 46.44 9.50 30.72
C ASN A 53 46.53 9.92 32.21
N ASN A 54 45.48 9.61 32.97
CA ASN A 54 45.30 9.96 34.38
C ASN A 54 45.27 11.47 34.71
N LYS A 55 45.13 12.34 33.70
CA LYS A 55 44.86 13.78 33.88
C LYS A 55 43.40 14.06 33.57
N GLN A 56 42.71 14.81 34.42
CA GLN A 56 41.34 15.26 34.14
C GLN A 56 41.33 16.15 32.89
N THR A 57 40.43 15.87 31.97
CA THR A 57 40.31 16.55 30.66
C THR A 57 38.97 17.28 30.59
N GLU A 58 38.95 18.43 29.92
CA GLU A 58 37.70 19.17 29.69
C GLU A 58 36.75 18.34 28.80
N MET A 59 35.48 18.28 29.18
CA MET A 59 34.49 17.45 28.53
C MET A 59 33.16 18.19 28.38
N TYR A 60 32.43 17.90 27.31
CA TYR A 60 31.03 18.25 27.17
C TYR A 60 30.18 17.03 27.54
N MET A 61 29.20 17.18 28.43
CA MET A 61 28.31 16.08 28.84
C MET A 61 26.85 16.46 28.70
N LYS A 62 26.07 15.58 28.07
CA LYS A 62 24.62 15.65 27.93
C LYS A 62 23.98 14.42 28.58
N TYR A 63 23.05 14.65 29.51
CA TYR A 63 22.24 13.56 30.06
C TYR A 63 21.16 13.11 29.06
N ILE A 64 20.84 11.80 29.08
CA ILE A 64 19.81 11.17 28.26
C ILE A 64 18.91 10.28 29.14
N ASP A 65 17.63 10.19 28.76
CA ASP A 65 16.65 9.42 29.52
C ASP A 65 16.78 7.90 29.27
N ARG A 66 16.74 7.11 30.35
CA ARG A 66 16.93 5.65 30.37
C ARG A 66 15.85 4.95 31.19
N ALA A 67 14.62 4.99 30.67
CA ALA A 67 13.47 4.30 31.25
C ALA A 67 13.65 2.77 31.31
N ASP A 68 14.46 2.20 30.41
CA ASP A 68 14.89 0.80 30.42
C ASP A 68 15.74 0.46 31.64
N VAL A 69 16.73 1.31 31.97
CA VAL A 69 17.60 1.16 33.16
C VAL A 69 16.77 1.33 34.44
N GLN A 70 15.89 2.32 34.49
CA GLN A 70 14.99 2.52 35.63
C GLN A 70 14.05 1.31 35.86
N LYS A 71 13.53 0.70 34.78
CA LYS A 71 12.69 -0.50 34.85
C LYS A 71 13.49 -1.74 35.29
N MET A 72 14.75 -1.86 34.85
CA MET A 72 15.65 -2.96 35.21
C MET A 72 16.07 -2.90 36.67
N TYR A 73 16.38 -1.70 37.17
CA TYR A 73 16.91 -1.45 38.52
C TYR A 73 15.91 -0.74 39.45
N LYS A 74 14.62 -1.11 39.32
CA LYS A 74 13.46 -0.54 40.03
C LYS A 74 13.58 -0.44 41.57
N ASP A 75 14.45 -1.24 42.18
CA ASP A 75 14.65 -1.26 43.64
C ASP A 75 15.56 -0.11 44.12
N TYR A 76 16.14 0.65 43.17
CA TYR A 76 16.88 1.90 43.39
C TYR A 76 16.07 3.09 42.88
N ASN A 77 16.11 4.22 43.62
CA ASN A 77 15.39 5.44 43.26
C ASN A 77 16.11 6.23 42.15
N ILE A 78 16.14 5.68 40.94
CA ILE A 78 16.93 6.18 39.79
C ILE A 78 16.17 7.29 39.06
N ASN A 79 16.90 8.36 38.72
CA ASN A 79 16.37 9.45 37.90
C ASN A 79 16.26 9.03 36.42
N LEU A 80 15.27 9.57 35.70
CA LEU A 80 15.04 9.24 34.29
C LEU A 80 16.31 9.49 33.46
N ASN A 81 16.98 10.62 33.71
CA ASN A 81 18.17 11.09 33.02
C ASN A 81 19.50 10.45 33.49
N SER A 82 19.48 9.16 33.83
CA SER A 82 20.63 8.40 34.34
C SER A 82 21.63 7.95 33.25
N GLY A 83 21.28 8.13 31.97
CA GLY A 83 22.21 7.98 30.86
C GLY A 83 22.99 9.25 30.56
N PHE A 84 24.13 9.09 29.88
CA PHE A 84 24.98 10.19 29.44
C PHE A 84 25.55 9.96 28.03
N VAL A 85 25.81 11.07 27.35
CA VAL A 85 26.75 11.19 26.23
C VAL A 85 27.82 12.18 26.68
N ILE A 86 29.09 11.78 26.61
CA ILE A 86 30.24 12.62 26.93
C ILE A 86 31.10 12.74 25.67
N ASP A 87 31.37 13.96 25.25
CA ASP A 87 32.25 14.31 24.13
C ASP A 87 33.52 14.99 24.68
N VAL A 88 34.70 14.60 24.21
CA VAL A 88 36.02 15.06 24.68
C VAL A 88 36.95 15.30 23.49
N GLU A 89 37.62 16.46 23.45
CA GLU A 89 38.67 16.78 22.47
C GLU A 89 40.03 16.87 23.18
N PHE A 90 41.06 16.21 22.64
CA PHE A 90 42.41 16.24 23.21
C PHE A 90 43.50 15.94 22.17
N GLU A 91 44.73 16.37 22.44
CA GLU A 91 45.90 16.07 21.60
C GLU A 91 46.54 14.73 22.01
N VAL A 92 46.93 13.92 21.02
CA VAL A 92 47.45 12.56 21.23
C VAL A 92 48.87 12.40 20.67
N GLU A 93 49.85 12.37 21.57
CA GLU A 93 51.26 12.14 21.20
C GLU A 93 51.53 10.69 20.73
N ASN A 94 50.87 9.70 21.34
CA ASN A 94 50.97 8.28 20.95
C ASN A 94 49.63 7.56 21.18
N GLN A 95 48.96 7.20 20.10
CA GLN A 95 47.64 6.53 20.12
C GLN A 95 47.68 5.14 20.78
N ASN A 96 48.84 4.46 20.81
CA ASN A 96 48.98 3.12 21.41
C ASN A 96 49.11 3.14 22.94
N GLU A 97 49.50 4.28 23.53
CA GLU A 97 49.79 4.43 24.96
C GLU A 97 48.77 5.36 25.67
N CYS A 98 47.73 5.77 24.95
CA CYS A 98 46.71 6.66 25.49
C CYS A 98 45.64 5.87 26.25
N ASN A 99 45.50 6.11 27.56
CA ASN A 99 44.42 5.56 28.38
C ASN A 99 43.30 6.59 28.59
N ILE A 100 42.06 6.13 28.43
CA ILE A 100 40.82 6.83 28.76
C ILE A 100 40.30 6.28 30.08
N GLY A 101 40.07 7.14 31.05
CA GLY A 101 39.35 6.85 32.29
C GLY A 101 38.06 7.65 32.38
N ILE A 102 36.99 7.03 32.88
CA ILE A 102 35.76 7.73 33.30
C ILE A 102 35.68 7.59 34.81
N GLY A 103 35.59 8.71 35.53
CA GLY A 103 35.62 8.73 36.99
C GLY A 103 34.66 9.74 37.61
N TYR A 104 34.73 9.89 38.92
CA TYR A 104 34.12 10.99 39.67
C TYR A 104 35.18 12.01 40.09
N GLU A 105 34.77 13.26 40.33
CA GLU A 105 35.64 14.37 40.81
C GLU A 105 36.52 14.03 42.04
N SER A 106 36.14 13.02 42.83
CA SER A 106 36.95 12.48 43.93
C SER A 106 38.19 11.67 43.49
N GLY A 107 38.50 11.60 42.19
CA GLY A 107 39.63 10.84 41.62
C GLY A 107 39.39 9.32 41.53
N GLN A 108 38.15 8.87 41.70
CA GLN A 108 37.80 7.46 41.59
C GLN A 108 37.44 7.13 40.14
N ILE A 109 38.26 6.31 39.48
CA ILE A 109 37.98 5.79 38.14
C ILE A 109 36.97 4.63 38.24
N LEU A 110 35.93 4.70 37.42
CA LEU A 110 34.89 3.68 37.29
C LEU A 110 35.27 2.69 36.19
N PHE A 111 35.71 3.22 35.05
CA PHE A 111 36.07 2.51 33.82
C PHE A 111 37.39 3.06 33.30
N GLU A 112 38.32 2.18 32.91
CA GLU A 112 39.56 2.54 32.21
C GLU A 112 39.73 1.65 30.97
N ALA A 113 40.18 2.23 29.86
CA ALA A 113 40.43 1.54 28.59
C ALA A 113 41.57 2.21 27.81
N ASN A 114 42.26 1.43 26.98
CA ASN A 114 43.24 1.99 26.05
C ASN A 114 42.55 2.47 24.75
N LEU A 115 42.91 3.67 24.28
CA LEU A 115 42.34 4.36 23.11
C LEU A 115 42.32 3.48 21.86
N LYS A 116 43.39 2.69 21.66
CA LYS A 116 43.58 1.80 20.52
C LYS A 116 42.47 0.75 20.36
N GLU A 117 41.84 0.31 21.44
CA GLU A 117 40.72 -0.65 21.37
C GLU A 117 39.45 -0.07 20.74
N TYR A 118 39.36 1.26 20.62
CA TYR A 118 38.15 2.00 20.23
C TYR A 118 38.37 3.00 19.08
N MET A 119 39.52 2.94 18.42
CA MET A 119 39.75 3.59 17.13
C MET A 119 39.05 2.81 16.02
N GLU A 120 38.15 3.46 15.28
CA GLU A 120 37.67 2.91 14.00
C GLU A 120 38.56 3.46 12.86
N PHE A 121 38.78 2.63 11.83
CA PHE A 121 39.74 2.90 10.75
C PHE A 121 39.39 4.18 9.95
N GLU A 122 40.40 4.78 9.31
CA GLU A 122 40.23 5.91 8.36
C GLU A 122 39.09 5.61 7.38
N VAL A 123 38.05 6.46 7.38
CA VAL A 123 37.00 6.42 6.38
C VAL A 123 37.50 7.19 5.16
N GLU A 124 38.00 6.48 4.14
CA GLU A 124 38.29 7.11 2.85
C GLU A 124 37.02 7.80 2.29
N PRO A 125 37.12 9.02 1.74
CA PRO A 125 35.96 9.74 1.24
C PRO A 125 35.37 9.07 -0.01
N GLU A 126 34.23 8.39 0.20
CA GLU A 126 33.44 7.74 -0.83
C GLU A 126 32.82 8.78 -1.80
N ILE A 127 32.93 8.54 -3.10
CA ILE A 127 32.20 9.29 -4.14
C ILE A 127 30.86 8.62 -4.38
N LYS A 128 29.77 9.33 -4.11
CA LYS A 128 28.40 8.91 -4.46
C LYS A 128 27.94 9.71 -5.66
N TYR A 129 27.53 9.03 -6.72
CA TYR A 129 27.02 9.68 -7.92
C TYR A 129 26.03 8.81 -8.68
N TYR A 130 25.23 9.44 -9.54
CA TYR A 130 24.39 8.76 -10.52
C TYR A 130 24.29 9.62 -11.79
N ILE A 131 24.31 8.96 -12.95
CA ILE A 131 24.12 9.58 -14.25
C ILE A 131 22.71 9.26 -14.72
N GLU A 132 21.88 10.30 -14.86
CA GLU A 132 20.45 10.16 -15.15
C GLU A 132 20.18 10.13 -16.65
N GLN A 133 20.86 10.99 -17.41
CA GLN A 133 20.67 11.10 -18.85
C GLN A 133 21.99 11.46 -19.53
N THR A 134 22.19 10.96 -20.74
CA THR A 134 23.22 11.46 -21.67
C THR A 134 22.55 11.75 -23.01
N VAL A 135 22.79 12.94 -23.56
CA VAL A 135 22.15 13.44 -24.79
C VAL A 135 23.22 13.91 -25.77
N TYR A 136 22.98 13.71 -27.06
CA TYR A 136 23.78 14.28 -28.13
C TYR A 136 22.90 15.12 -29.07
N ASN A 137 23.26 16.38 -29.27
CA ASN A 137 22.54 17.30 -30.16
C ASN A 137 23.54 18.28 -30.82
N ASN A 138 23.57 18.34 -32.16
CA ASN A 138 24.34 19.31 -32.95
C ASN A 138 25.79 19.51 -32.47
N GLU A 139 26.57 18.44 -32.45
CA GLU A 139 27.97 18.40 -31.97
C GLU A 139 28.15 18.69 -30.46
N ILE A 140 27.08 18.81 -29.67
CA ILE A 140 27.16 18.98 -28.21
C ILE A 140 26.73 17.67 -27.55
N ILE A 141 27.55 17.17 -26.62
CA ILE A 141 27.16 16.11 -25.69
C ILE A 141 26.81 16.77 -24.36
N SER A 142 25.71 16.35 -23.73
CA SER A 142 25.38 16.72 -22.36
C SER A 142 25.11 15.50 -21.48
N ILE A 143 25.54 15.56 -20.23
CA ILE A 143 25.18 14.62 -19.18
C ILE A 143 24.45 15.37 -18.08
N ASP A 144 23.35 14.78 -17.62
CA ASP A 144 22.60 15.19 -16.44
C ASP A 144 22.73 14.11 -15.36
N GLY A 145 22.88 14.52 -14.11
CA GLY A 145 23.04 13.61 -12.97
C GLY A 145 23.25 14.34 -11.65
N TRP A 146 23.75 13.62 -10.65
CA TRP A 146 24.14 14.18 -9.36
C TRP A 146 25.37 13.47 -8.80
N GLY A 147 26.13 14.15 -7.93
CA GLY A 147 27.26 13.52 -7.26
C GLY A 147 27.93 14.36 -6.17
N PHE A 148 28.41 13.68 -5.13
CA PHE A 148 29.09 14.28 -3.98
C PHE A 148 30.10 13.32 -3.34
N THR A 149 31.11 13.86 -2.66
CA THR A 149 31.94 13.12 -1.69
C THR A 149 31.48 13.39 -0.27
N THR A 150 31.47 12.34 0.55
CA THR A 150 31.29 12.44 2.01
C THR A 150 32.65 12.56 2.71
N SER A 151 32.86 13.59 3.52
CA SER A 151 33.97 13.64 4.47
C SER A 151 33.46 13.62 5.91
N VAL A 152 34.03 12.75 6.74
CA VAL A 152 33.81 12.73 8.19
C VAL A 152 34.76 13.74 8.81
N ILE A 153 34.21 14.83 9.37
CA ILE A 153 34.99 15.83 10.11
C ILE A 153 34.56 15.86 11.58
N ASP A 154 33.31 15.49 11.89
CA ASP A 154 32.78 15.38 13.24
C ASP A 154 31.64 14.33 13.27
N MET A 155 31.51 13.56 14.35
CA MET A 155 30.55 12.45 14.46
C MET A 155 29.07 12.88 14.49
N GLN A 156 28.78 14.18 14.42
CA GLN A 156 27.43 14.73 14.25
C GLN A 156 27.21 15.48 12.93
N LYS A 157 28.21 15.57 12.04
CA LYS A 157 28.10 16.19 10.72
C LYS A 157 28.99 15.52 9.66
N ILE A 158 28.34 14.83 8.71
CA ILE A 158 28.92 14.60 7.39
C ILE A 158 28.86 15.95 6.66
N ASP A 159 30.00 16.55 6.31
CA ASP A 159 29.98 17.58 5.26
C ASP A 159 30.15 16.89 3.91
N SER A 160 29.21 17.15 3.01
CA SER A 160 29.24 16.63 1.66
C SER A 160 29.64 17.75 0.69
N VAL A 161 30.52 17.43 -0.25
CA VAL A 161 31.02 18.39 -1.25
C VAL A 161 30.63 17.90 -2.64
N PRO A 162 30.02 18.72 -3.51
CA PRO A 162 29.71 18.32 -4.89
C PRO A 162 30.97 17.89 -5.63
N VAL A 163 30.90 16.78 -6.36
CA VAL A 163 32.05 16.28 -7.14
C VAL A 163 32.50 17.30 -8.18
N GLU A 164 33.81 17.52 -8.27
CA GLU A 164 34.43 18.18 -9.42
C GLU A 164 34.23 17.29 -10.66
N LEU A 165 33.95 17.90 -11.81
CA LEU A 165 33.74 17.20 -13.07
C LEU A 165 34.79 17.66 -14.08
N SER A 166 35.42 16.72 -14.76
CA SER A 166 36.20 16.97 -15.98
C SER A 166 35.86 15.93 -17.03
N VAL A 167 36.11 16.26 -18.30
CA VAL A 167 35.90 15.34 -19.43
C VAL A 167 37.22 15.22 -20.16
N ILE A 168 37.62 13.98 -20.47
CA ILE A 168 38.87 13.65 -21.15
C ILE A 168 38.53 12.88 -22.43
N ASN A 169 39.11 13.24 -23.57
CA ASN A 169 38.92 12.54 -24.85
C ASN A 169 39.84 11.31 -24.99
N GLU A 170 39.72 10.55 -26.10
CA GLU A 170 40.52 9.34 -26.34
C GLU A 170 42.03 9.62 -26.35
N ASP A 171 42.44 10.80 -26.82
CA ASP A 171 43.84 11.24 -26.86
C ASP A 171 44.38 11.68 -25.48
N GLY A 172 43.59 11.55 -24.42
CA GLY A 172 43.96 11.94 -23.05
C GLY A 172 43.93 13.45 -22.79
N GLN A 173 43.39 14.25 -23.71
CA GLN A 173 43.27 15.70 -23.55
C GLN A 173 41.98 16.06 -22.83
N GLN A 174 42.06 17.04 -21.91
CA GLN A 174 40.90 17.52 -21.17
C GLN A 174 40.08 18.50 -22.03
N GLU A 175 38.79 18.20 -22.18
CA GLU A 175 37.83 19.02 -22.92
C GLU A 175 37.33 20.22 -22.12
N THR A 176 36.94 21.28 -22.84
CA THR A 176 36.30 22.46 -22.23
C THR A 176 34.83 22.16 -21.97
N ILE A 177 34.45 22.12 -20.69
CA ILE A 177 33.09 21.84 -20.24
C ILE A 177 32.32 23.11 -19.85
N MET A 178 31.02 23.11 -20.09
CA MET A 178 30.05 24.00 -19.45
C MET A 178 29.36 23.19 -18.34
N LEU A 179 29.62 23.54 -17.08
CA LEU A 179 29.01 22.91 -15.92
C LEU A 179 27.95 23.84 -15.31
N LYS A 180 26.71 23.37 -15.27
CA LYS A 180 25.61 24.00 -14.54
C LYS A 180 25.24 23.12 -13.36
N ARG A 181 25.25 23.67 -12.15
CA ARG A 181 24.80 22.98 -10.95
C ARG A 181 23.27 23.10 -10.81
N LYS A 182 22.69 22.14 -10.07
CA LYS A 182 21.25 22.04 -9.82
C LYS A 182 21.02 21.68 -8.36
N TYR A 183 20.17 22.43 -7.66
CA TYR A 183 19.62 21.98 -6.38
C TYR A 183 18.69 20.78 -6.63
N ARG A 184 18.84 19.72 -5.82
CA ARG A 184 18.06 18.48 -5.94
C ARG A 184 17.51 18.11 -4.56
N ALA A 185 16.25 18.45 -4.32
CA ALA A 185 15.59 18.24 -3.04
C ALA A 185 15.55 16.75 -2.68
N ASP A 186 15.20 15.90 -3.66
CA ASP A 186 15.19 14.45 -3.60
C ASP A 186 16.55 13.85 -3.18
N VAL A 187 17.64 14.26 -3.85
CA VAL A 187 19.00 13.80 -3.48
C VAL A 187 19.40 14.32 -2.10
N ASN A 188 18.99 15.54 -1.75
CA ASN A 188 19.35 16.15 -0.48
C ASN A 188 18.59 15.56 0.72
N GLU A 189 17.32 15.19 0.54
CA GLU A 189 16.49 14.54 1.56
C GLU A 189 16.96 13.09 1.75
N ASN A 190 17.10 12.32 0.65
CA ASN A 190 17.52 10.91 0.68
C ASN A 190 18.91 10.66 1.30
N PHE A 191 19.84 11.63 1.19
CA PHE A 191 21.19 11.52 1.77
C PHE A 191 21.40 12.43 3.01
N GLY A 192 20.36 13.07 3.54
CA GLY A 192 20.44 13.92 4.75
C GLY A 192 21.24 15.22 4.58
N LEU A 193 21.43 15.68 3.34
CA LEU A 193 22.29 16.81 2.97
C LEU A 193 21.62 18.18 3.07
N GLU A 194 20.33 18.25 3.42
CA GLU A 194 19.50 19.48 3.44
C GLU A 194 20.16 20.66 4.16
N LYS A 195 20.87 20.39 5.27
CA LYS A 195 21.56 21.41 6.08
C LYS A 195 22.66 22.16 5.34
N SER A 196 23.18 21.61 4.24
CA SER A 196 24.28 22.20 3.47
C SER A 196 23.85 23.28 2.47
N LYS A 197 22.59 23.23 1.99
CA LYS A 197 22.09 24.02 0.84
C LYS A 197 22.94 23.94 -0.45
N LYS A 198 23.85 22.96 -0.57
CA LYS A 198 24.73 22.80 -1.73
C LYS A 198 23.97 22.18 -2.91
N GLU A 199 24.40 22.52 -4.12
CA GLU A 199 23.83 22.02 -5.38
C GLU A 199 24.60 20.78 -5.86
N PHE A 200 24.13 19.59 -5.45
CA PHE A 200 24.79 18.32 -5.79
C PHE A 200 24.36 17.74 -7.15
N GLY A 201 23.27 18.23 -7.74
CA GLY A 201 22.91 17.96 -9.12
C GLY A 201 23.82 18.71 -10.09
N PHE A 202 24.00 18.16 -11.28
CA PHE A 202 24.77 18.78 -12.35
C PHE A 202 24.20 18.48 -13.75
N GLU A 203 24.48 19.41 -14.65
CA GLU A 203 24.32 19.32 -16.09
C GLU A 203 25.67 19.74 -16.69
N VAL A 204 26.40 18.80 -17.27
CA VAL A 204 27.73 19.04 -17.87
C VAL A 204 27.65 18.89 -19.38
N LYS A 205 28.06 19.91 -20.13
CA LYS A 205 28.05 19.91 -21.60
C LYS A 205 29.44 20.15 -22.16
N TRP A 206 29.79 19.48 -23.24
CA TRP A 206 31.02 19.76 -23.99
C TRP A 206 30.78 19.59 -25.48
N LYS A 207 31.64 20.23 -26.29
CA LYS A 207 31.60 20.03 -27.73
C LYS A 207 32.29 18.70 -28.08
N ASN A 208 31.66 17.92 -28.94
CA ASN A 208 32.27 16.80 -29.61
C ASN A 208 33.31 17.28 -30.63
N THR A 209 34.56 17.31 -30.20
CA THR A 209 35.77 17.57 -30.99
C THR A 209 36.12 16.42 -31.94
N GLN A 210 35.68 15.19 -31.65
CA GLN A 210 36.03 13.94 -32.34
C GLN A 210 35.12 13.59 -33.55
N LYS A 211 34.45 14.58 -34.15
CA LYS A 211 33.66 14.45 -35.40
C LYS A 211 32.62 13.31 -35.38
N ASN A 212 31.79 13.27 -34.35
CA ASN A 212 30.66 12.33 -34.22
C ASN A 212 31.08 10.86 -34.10
N LYS A 213 32.32 10.65 -33.64
CA LYS A 213 32.87 9.36 -33.17
C LYS A 213 33.65 9.58 -31.87
N GLY A 214 34.18 8.50 -31.31
CA GLY A 214 35.08 8.54 -30.16
C GLY A 214 34.41 8.40 -28.80
N ILE A 215 35.25 8.08 -27.81
CA ILE A 215 34.93 7.90 -26.41
C ILE A 215 35.37 9.14 -25.62
N TYR A 216 34.56 9.52 -24.64
CA TYR A 216 34.93 10.50 -23.62
C TYR A 216 34.87 9.84 -22.24
N THR A 217 35.89 10.07 -21.42
CA THR A 217 35.90 9.70 -20.00
C THR A 217 35.52 10.91 -19.17
N VAL A 218 34.36 10.87 -18.53
CA VAL A 218 33.96 11.86 -17.52
C VAL A 218 34.55 11.43 -16.18
N VAL A 219 35.38 12.27 -15.59
CA VAL A 219 35.99 12.05 -14.28
C VAL A 219 35.21 12.83 -13.24
N LEU A 220 34.70 12.13 -12.23
CA LEU A 220 34.08 12.73 -11.06
C LEU A 220 35.09 12.65 -9.92
N LYS A 221 35.47 13.78 -9.33
CA LYS A 221 36.54 13.85 -8.33
C LYS A 221 36.07 14.51 -7.04
N GLY A 222 36.53 14.02 -5.90
CA GLY A 222 36.40 14.72 -4.63
C GLY A 222 37.55 14.35 -3.69
N GLY A 223 38.25 15.36 -3.17
CA GLY A 223 39.48 15.14 -2.41
C GLY A 223 40.54 14.38 -3.20
N LYS A 224 40.99 13.24 -2.66
CA LYS A 224 42.01 12.35 -3.27
C LYS A 224 41.39 11.23 -4.14
N THR A 225 40.09 10.97 -4.04
CA THR A 225 39.38 9.92 -4.79
C THR A 225 38.84 10.45 -6.13
N SER A 226 38.70 9.56 -7.12
CA SER A 226 38.11 9.88 -8.42
C SER A 226 37.44 8.67 -9.08
N GLU A 227 36.21 8.86 -9.53
CA GLU A 227 35.41 7.91 -10.31
C GLU A 227 35.41 8.25 -11.80
N LYS A 228 35.16 7.24 -12.66
CA LYS A 228 35.21 7.39 -14.12
C LYS A 228 33.97 6.80 -14.79
N PHE A 229 33.28 7.64 -15.56
CA PHE A 229 32.14 7.27 -16.40
C PHE A 229 32.51 7.38 -17.89
N ILE A 230 32.12 6.39 -18.69
CA ILE A 230 32.53 6.28 -20.12
C ILE A 230 31.35 6.64 -21.02
N VAL A 231 31.61 7.53 -21.99
CA VAL A 231 30.62 8.05 -22.94
C VAL A 231 31.04 7.70 -24.36
N GLU A 232 30.37 6.73 -24.97
CA GLU A 232 30.59 6.36 -26.38
C GLU A 232 29.73 7.23 -27.31
N CYS A 233 30.35 8.18 -28.03
CA CYS A 233 29.58 9.12 -28.85
C CYS A 233 28.84 8.44 -30.01
N ASN A 234 29.37 7.36 -30.57
CA ASN A 234 28.70 6.60 -31.65
C ASN A 234 27.26 6.19 -31.26
N LYS A 235 27.08 5.64 -30.04
CA LYS A 235 25.78 5.18 -29.53
C LYS A 235 24.78 6.32 -29.41
N LEU A 236 25.23 7.48 -28.93
CA LEU A 236 24.38 8.68 -28.76
C LEU A 236 23.97 9.31 -30.10
N VAL A 237 24.85 9.30 -31.10
CA VAL A 237 24.57 9.80 -32.45
C VAL A 237 23.48 8.96 -33.13
N ASP A 238 23.49 7.65 -32.94
CA ASP A 238 22.50 6.76 -33.52
C ASP A 238 21.14 6.85 -32.79
N GLN A 239 21.13 6.96 -31.46
CA GLN A 239 19.90 7.25 -30.69
C GLN A 239 19.24 8.57 -31.12
N ALA A 240 20.00 9.65 -31.25
CA ALA A 240 19.48 10.95 -31.67
C ALA A 240 18.89 10.93 -33.10
N ARG A 241 19.33 10.02 -33.98
CA ARG A 241 18.76 9.85 -35.34
C ARG A 241 17.41 9.15 -35.33
N GLU A 242 17.17 8.24 -34.39
CA GLU A 242 15.87 7.57 -34.23
C GLU A 242 14.83 8.49 -33.61
N GLU A 243 15.22 9.32 -32.64
CA GLU A 243 14.30 10.27 -32.00
C GLU A 243 13.83 11.38 -32.94
N ASN A 244 14.71 11.93 -33.78
CA ASN A 244 14.34 12.97 -34.75
C ASN A 244 13.26 12.50 -35.76
N ARG A 245 13.15 11.19 -36.02
CA ARG A 245 12.06 10.60 -36.82
C ARG A 245 10.70 10.55 -36.10
N LYS A 246 10.67 10.66 -34.77
CA LYS A 246 9.42 10.68 -33.98
C LYS A 246 8.86 12.10 -33.85
N TYR A 247 9.71 13.13 -33.81
CA TYR A 247 9.28 14.52 -33.57
C TYR A 247 8.46 15.14 -34.71
N GLU A 248 8.61 14.70 -35.96
CA GLU A 248 7.75 15.18 -37.07
C GLU A 248 6.26 14.82 -36.88
N ASN A 249 5.95 13.73 -36.16
CA ASN A 249 4.58 13.31 -35.85
C ASN A 249 4.05 13.86 -34.51
N PHE A 250 4.86 14.58 -33.74
CA PHE A 250 4.50 15.06 -32.40
C PHE A 250 3.70 16.37 -32.41
N PHE A 251 3.93 17.23 -33.42
CA PHE A 251 3.33 18.57 -33.47
C PHE A 251 1.82 18.60 -33.78
N ASP A 252 1.27 17.57 -34.45
CA ASP A 252 -0.19 17.46 -34.64
C ASP A 252 -0.93 17.00 -33.38
N MET A 253 -0.24 16.36 -32.42
CA MET A 253 -0.83 15.85 -31.19
C MET A 253 -0.99 16.92 -30.09
N LEU A 254 -0.26 18.04 -30.18
CA LEU A 254 -0.21 19.10 -29.17
C LEU A 254 -1.43 20.04 -29.14
N LYS A 255 -2.47 19.80 -29.95
CA LYS A 255 -3.63 20.71 -30.07
C LYS A 255 -4.81 20.43 -29.14
N ASN A 256 -4.85 19.26 -28.47
CA ASN A 256 -5.95 18.88 -27.58
C ASN A 256 -5.39 18.35 -26.25
N ARG A 257 -5.42 19.18 -25.20
CA ARG A 257 -5.17 18.81 -23.80
C ARG A 257 -5.87 19.79 -22.88
N ASP A 258 -6.27 19.27 -21.73
CA ASP A 258 -7.00 19.96 -20.69
C ASP A 258 -6.30 19.66 -19.33
N GLU A 259 -6.83 20.17 -18.22
CA GLU A 259 -5.95 20.72 -17.16
C GLU A 259 -6.27 20.31 -15.70
N GLU A 260 -7.45 19.75 -15.45
CA GLU A 260 -8.08 19.75 -14.11
C GLU A 260 -7.31 19.02 -13.01
N LEU A 261 -6.51 17.99 -13.30
CA LEU A 261 -5.69 17.32 -12.26
C LEU A 261 -4.61 18.22 -11.63
N PHE A 262 -4.20 19.29 -12.33
CA PHE A 262 -3.30 20.29 -11.76
C PHE A 262 -4.02 21.24 -10.80
N ILE A 263 -5.36 21.34 -10.89
CA ILE A 263 -6.16 22.35 -10.21
C ILE A 263 -6.41 22.01 -8.73
N ASP A 264 -6.57 20.74 -8.34
CA ASP A 264 -6.92 20.41 -6.95
C ASP A 264 -5.73 20.42 -5.97
N ASP A 265 -4.57 19.88 -6.35
CA ASP A 265 -3.36 20.06 -5.53
C ASP A 265 -2.93 21.54 -5.50
N TRP A 266 -3.17 22.29 -6.58
CA TRP A 266 -3.00 23.74 -6.62
C TRP A 266 -4.01 24.47 -5.71
N HIS A 267 -5.29 24.10 -5.72
CA HIS A 267 -6.31 24.67 -4.83
C HIS A 267 -6.01 24.35 -3.37
N TYR A 268 -5.59 23.13 -3.04
CA TYR A 268 -5.20 22.80 -1.67
C TYR A 268 -3.97 23.60 -1.23
N LEU A 269 -2.98 23.73 -2.11
CA LEU A 269 -1.79 24.56 -1.89
C LEU A 269 -2.14 26.05 -1.70
N VAL A 270 -3.03 26.60 -2.52
CA VAL A 270 -3.47 28.00 -2.47
C VAL A 270 -4.33 28.29 -1.23
N ASN A 271 -5.24 27.39 -0.87
CA ASN A 271 -6.19 27.59 0.24
C ASN A 271 -5.60 27.30 1.62
N PHE A 272 -4.66 26.36 1.73
CA PHE A 272 -4.10 25.91 3.02
C PHE A 272 -2.61 26.20 3.19
N GLY A 273 -1.91 26.59 2.12
CA GLY A 273 -0.51 27.01 2.12
C GLY A 273 0.49 25.85 2.07
N TRP A 274 1.66 26.13 1.49
CA TRP A 274 2.75 25.16 1.25
C TRP A 274 3.09 24.30 2.48
N LYS A 275 3.03 24.88 3.68
CA LYS A 275 3.29 24.15 4.93
C LYS A 275 2.23 23.06 5.18
N LYS A 276 0.93 23.37 5.12
CA LYS A 276 -0.14 22.36 5.32
C LYS A 276 -0.20 21.35 4.18
N TYR A 277 0.13 21.76 2.96
CA TYR A 277 0.28 20.84 1.82
C TYR A 277 1.42 19.84 2.07
N CYS A 278 2.60 20.32 2.48
CA CYS A 278 3.71 19.45 2.89
C CYS A 278 3.38 18.62 4.13
N ASP A 279 2.63 19.15 5.11
CA ASP A 279 2.19 18.40 6.30
C ASP A 279 1.16 17.30 5.92
N ARG A 280 0.27 17.54 4.92
CA ARG A 280 -0.66 16.55 4.33
C ARG A 280 0.11 15.41 3.66
N ILE A 281 1.12 15.75 2.85
CA ILE A 281 1.99 14.77 2.20
C ILE A 281 2.81 14.01 3.25
N LYS A 282 3.55 14.71 4.13
CA LYS A 282 4.42 14.08 5.14
C LYS A 282 3.65 13.22 6.15
N LYS A 283 2.44 13.60 6.58
CA LYS A 283 1.59 12.70 7.40
C LYS A 283 1.10 11.44 6.67
N ARG A 284 0.99 11.46 5.34
CA ARG A 284 0.55 10.30 4.54
C ARG A 284 1.65 9.23 4.43
N PHE A 285 2.92 9.61 4.59
CA PHE A 285 4.09 8.76 4.36
C PHE A 285 4.98 8.49 5.60
N GLN A 286 5.17 9.47 6.51
CA GLN A 286 6.18 9.32 7.57
C GLN A 286 5.74 8.47 8.78
N ASP A 287 4.45 8.50 9.16
CA ASP A 287 3.93 7.66 10.27
C ASP A 287 3.68 6.20 9.83
N THR A 288 3.55 5.93 8.53
CA THR A 288 3.18 4.61 7.99
C THR A 288 4.37 3.70 7.74
N GLU A 289 5.50 4.23 7.25
CA GLU A 289 6.70 3.43 6.95
C GLU A 289 7.41 2.89 8.21
N GLU A 290 7.57 3.70 9.26
CA GLU A 290 8.21 3.24 10.50
C GLU A 290 7.32 2.20 11.21
N VAL A 291 6.00 2.45 11.29
CA VAL A 291 5.02 1.51 11.87
C VAL A 291 4.97 0.21 11.07
N TYR A 292 5.00 0.27 9.73
CA TYR A 292 5.02 -0.94 8.90
C TYR A 292 6.32 -1.73 9.08
N ASN A 293 7.49 -1.08 9.12
CA ASN A 293 8.75 -1.80 9.33
C ASN A 293 8.88 -2.39 10.73
N VAL A 294 8.26 -1.78 11.76
CA VAL A 294 8.13 -2.39 13.10
C VAL A 294 7.19 -3.60 13.07
N TRP A 295 6.02 -3.47 12.43
CA TRP A 295 5.08 -4.58 12.24
C TRP A 295 5.76 -5.74 11.50
N ARG A 296 6.37 -5.49 10.34
CA ARG A 296 7.00 -6.48 9.46
C ARG A 296 8.07 -7.30 10.18
N LYS A 297 8.92 -6.67 11.02
CA LYS A 297 9.93 -7.35 11.85
C LYS A 297 9.36 -8.45 12.77
N LYS A 298 8.08 -8.38 13.15
CA LYS A 298 7.39 -9.40 13.96
C LYS A 298 6.89 -10.59 13.12
N TYR A 299 6.55 -10.38 11.85
CA TYR A 299 5.95 -11.39 10.97
C TYR A 299 6.98 -12.09 10.05
N ILE A 300 8.12 -11.48 9.77
CA ILE A 300 9.23 -12.14 9.06
C ILE A 300 9.63 -13.43 9.82
N PRO A 301 9.71 -14.59 9.15
CA PRO A 301 10.13 -15.83 9.79
C PRO A 301 11.60 -15.76 10.22
N ASN A 302 11.86 -15.87 11.53
CA ASN A 302 13.23 -16.05 12.01
C ASN A 302 13.79 -17.42 11.59
N ALA A 303 15.13 -17.59 11.68
CA ALA A 303 15.82 -18.82 11.28
C ALA A 303 15.31 -20.09 11.99
N ARG A 304 14.74 -19.98 13.20
CA ARG A 304 14.11 -21.11 13.91
C ARG A 304 12.76 -21.49 13.30
N LYS A 305 11.93 -20.51 12.88
CA LYS A 305 10.67 -20.78 12.13
C LYS A 305 11.00 -21.44 10.78
N LEU A 306 11.92 -20.87 10.01
CA LEU A 306 12.37 -21.43 8.71
C LEU A 306 12.90 -22.86 8.86
N LYS A 307 13.72 -23.14 9.89
CA LYS A 307 14.21 -24.50 10.18
C LYS A 307 13.10 -25.48 10.58
N LYS A 308 12.05 -25.02 11.29
CA LYS A 308 10.87 -25.85 11.59
C LYS A 308 10.12 -26.18 10.32
N GLN A 309 9.81 -25.18 9.48
CA GLN A 309 9.12 -25.35 8.20
C GLN A 309 9.81 -26.38 7.29
N ARG A 310 11.14 -26.29 7.13
CA ARG A 310 11.95 -27.28 6.37
C ARG A 310 11.92 -28.72 6.92
N ALA A 311 11.57 -28.89 8.19
CA ALA A 311 11.51 -30.19 8.85
C ALA A 311 10.06 -30.68 9.05
N GLU A 312 9.08 -29.85 8.73
CA GLU A 312 7.66 -30.17 8.77
C GLU A 312 7.31 -30.95 7.49
N LYS A 313 6.45 -31.97 7.63
CA LYS A 313 5.89 -32.70 6.50
C LYS A 313 4.41 -32.36 6.44
N LEU A 314 3.95 -31.92 5.29
CA LEU A 314 2.55 -31.60 5.06
C LEU A 314 1.84 -32.82 4.46
N ASP A 315 0.52 -32.92 4.64
CA ASP A 315 -0.25 -34.04 4.07
C ASP A 315 -0.27 -34.00 2.54
N TYR A 316 -0.27 -32.77 1.99
CA TYR A 316 -0.23 -32.47 0.56
C TYR A 316 0.96 -31.57 0.26
N GLU A 317 1.87 -32.06 -0.59
CA GLU A 317 3.14 -31.39 -0.94
C GLU A 317 3.28 -31.26 -2.48
N PRO A 318 2.44 -30.45 -3.16
CA PRO A 318 2.50 -30.25 -4.61
C PRO A 318 3.77 -29.54 -5.06
N CYS A 319 4.23 -29.81 -6.28
CA CYS A 319 5.32 -29.07 -6.89
C CYS A 319 4.83 -27.73 -7.43
N ILE A 320 5.49 -26.63 -7.05
CA ILE A 320 5.19 -25.29 -7.59
C ILE A 320 6.24 -24.92 -8.65
N SER A 321 5.83 -24.69 -9.90
CA SER A 321 6.65 -24.08 -10.93
C SER A 321 6.54 -22.56 -10.88
N ILE A 322 7.62 -21.88 -10.51
CA ILE A 322 7.74 -20.41 -10.55
C ILE A 322 8.11 -20.02 -11.99
N ILE A 323 7.32 -19.14 -12.60
CA ILE A 323 7.44 -18.72 -14.00
C ILE A 323 7.97 -17.29 -14.03
N VAL A 324 9.13 -17.10 -14.67
CA VAL A 324 9.81 -15.80 -14.75
C VAL A 324 10.17 -15.45 -16.20
N PRO A 325 9.58 -14.40 -16.79
CA PRO A 325 10.07 -13.82 -18.05
C PRO A 325 11.32 -12.96 -17.80
N THR A 326 12.34 -13.06 -18.64
CA THR A 326 13.52 -12.15 -18.58
C THR A 326 13.78 -11.45 -19.91
N TYR A 327 14.22 -10.19 -19.83
CA TYR A 327 14.72 -9.44 -20.98
C TYR A 327 15.68 -8.35 -20.51
N LYS A 328 16.97 -8.50 -20.80
CA LYS A 328 18.05 -7.59 -20.37
C LYS A 328 18.07 -7.31 -18.86
N THR A 329 17.64 -8.29 -18.06
CA THR A 329 17.54 -8.16 -16.61
C THR A 329 18.91 -7.90 -15.98
N PRO A 330 19.08 -6.86 -15.14
CA PRO A 330 20.33 -6.59 -14.46
C PRO A 330 20.81 -7.76 -13.60
N GLU A 331 22.10 -8.10 -13.70
CA GLU A 331 22.72 -9.24 -13.02
C GLU A 331 22.44 -9.27 -11.50
N LYS A 332 22.46 -8.10 -10.84
CA LYS A 332 22.16 -7.98 -9.41
C LYS A 332 20.74 -8.46 -9.09
N PHE A 333 19.75 -7.93 -9.80
CA PHE A 333 18.34 -8.22 -9.55
C PHE A 333 18.01 -9.68 -9.85
N LEU A 334 18.53 -10.22 -10.97
CA LEU A 334 18.39 -11.62 -11.34
C LEU A 334 18.97 -12.57 -10.28
N LYS A 335 20.15 -12.25 -9.72
CA LYS A 335 20.76 -13.03 -8.63
C LYS A 335 19.90 -13.02 -7.37
N GLU A 336 19.45 -11.84 -6.95
CA GLU A 336 18.64 -11.67 -5.74
C GLU A 336 17.27 -12.37 -5.87
N MET A 337 16.62 -12.29 -7.04
CA MET A 337 15.38 -13.01 -7.36
C MET A 337 15.61 -14.54 -7.30
N ILE A 338 16.62 -15.07 -8.00
CA ILE A 338 16.94 -16.50 -7.97
C ILE A 338 17.23 -16.97 -6.55
N ASP A 339 18.00 -16.21 -5.77
CA ASP A 339 18.30 -16.57 -4.38
C ASP A 339 17.07 -16.46 -3.45
N SER A 340 16.09 -15.60 -3.73
CA SER A 340 14.81 -15.58 -3.00
C SER A 340 14.02 -16.88 -3.18
N VAL A 341 14.03 -17.46 -4.38
CA VAL A 341 13.40 -18.75 -4.70
C VAL A 341 14.22 -19.91 -4.10
N ARG A 342 15.54 -19.89 -4.25
CA ARG A 342 16.43 -20.94 -3.71
C ARG A 342 16.35 -21.07 -2.19
N ASN A 343 16.12 -19.96 -1.49
CA ASN A 343 16.08 -19.90 -0.03
C ASN A 343 14.68 -20.15 0.57
N GLN A 344 13.66 -20.47 -0.23
CA GLN A 344 12.31 -20.83 0.24
C GLN A 344 12.35 -22.00 1.24
N SER A 345 11.58 -21.91 2.34
CA SER A 345 11.51 -22.96 3.37
C SER A 345 10.74 -24.22 2.94
N TYR A 346 9.93 -24.12 1.89
CA TYR A 346 9.38 -25.26 1.16
C TYR A 346 10.32 -25.66 0.02
N GLU A 347 10.49 -26.97 -0.24
CA GLU A 347 11.54 -27.47 -1.15
C GLU A 347 11.02 -28.12 -2.44
N ASN A 348 9.72 -28.43 -2.54
CA ASN A 348 9.12 -29.00 -3.76
C ASN A 348 8.71 -27.88 -4.74
N TRP A 349 9.70 -27.32 -5.44
CA TRP A 349 9.49 -26.29 -6.44
C TRP A 349 10.47 -26.42 -7.60
N GLU A 350 10.18 -25.71 -8.69
CA GLU A 350 11.09 -25.51 -9.80
C GLU A 350 11.00 -24.07 -10.33
N LEU A 351 12.12 -23.52 -10.80
CA LEU A 351 12.20 -22.16 -11.32
C LEU A 351 12.38 -22.23 -12.83
N CYS A 352 11.39 -21.72 -13.58
CA CYS A 352 11.36 -21.77 -15.03
C CYS A 352 11.55 -20.36 -15.60
N ILE A 353 12.67 -20.15 -16.29
CA ILE A 353 13.05 -18.84 -16.85
C ILE A 353 12.90 -18.86 -18.38
N GLY A 354 12.21 -17.87 -18.93
CA GLY A 354 12.02 -17.66 -20.37
C GLY A 354 12.73 -16.39 -20.81
N ASP A 355 13.87 -16.51 -21.48
CA ASP A 355 14.78 -15.40 -21.70
C ASP A 355 14.78 -14.87 -23.13
N GLY A 356 14.37 -13.60 -23.30
CA GLY A 356 14.39 -12.87 -24.57
C GLY A 356 15.69 -12.08 -24.83
N SER A 357 16.74 -12.24 -24.03
CA SER A 357 17.98 -11.41 -24.03
C SER A 357 18.96 -11.74 -25.16
N VAL A 358 18.48 -11.86 -26.41
CA VAL A 358 19.21 -12.45 -27.55
C VAL A 358 20.59 -11.87 -27.84
N THR A 359 20.80 -10.58 -27.55
CA THR A 359 22.08 -9.89 -27.83
C THR A 359 23.06 -9.88 -26.65
N GLU A 360 22.69 -10.43 -25.49
CA GLU A 360 23.40 -10.24 -24.22
C GLU A 360 23.38 -11.52 -23.37
N ASP A 361 24.51 -12.22 -23.26
CA ASP A 361 24.61 -13.47 -22.47
C ASP A 361 24.50 -13.27 -20.93
N THR A 362 24.25 -12.06 -20.42
CA THR A 362 24.23 -11.77 -18.96
C THR A 362 23.26 -12.68 -18.20
N VAL A 363 22.00 -12.75 -18.64
CA VAL A 363 20.98 -13.58 -17.99
C VAL A 363 21.39 -15.05 -18.04
N LYS A 364 21.72 -15.54 -19.23
CA LYS A 364 22.15 -16.92 -19.48
C LYS A 364 23.35 -17.33 -18.63
N ASN A 365 24.41 -16.52 -18.58
CA ASN A 365 25.61 -16.79 -17.79
C ASN A 365 25.30 -16.88 -16.28
N VAL A 366 24.45 -16.00 -15.76
CA VAL A 366 24.00 -16.03 -14.37
C VAL A 366 23.21 -17.31 -14.11
N VAL A 367 22.19 -17.61 -14.91
CA VAL A 367 21.32 -18.78 -14.71
C VAL A 367 22.09 -20.08 -14.86
N GLU A 368 22.95 -20.25 -15.87
CA GLU A 368 23.84 -21.42 -16.01
C GLU A 368 24.73 -21.63 -14.77
N SER A 369 25.16 -20.55 -14.10
CA SER A 369 25.94 -20.63 -12.85
C SER A 369 25.12 -21.17 -11.67
N TYR A 370 23.81 -20.93 -11.66
CA TYR A 370 22.87 -21.47 -10.67
C TYR A 370 22.40 -22.89 -11.02
N GLN A 371 22.21 -23.23 -12.30
CA GLN A 371 21.89 -24.59 -12.76
C GLN A 371 22.99 -25.63 -12.46
N LYS A 372 24.23 -25.16 -12.24
CA LYS A 372 25.35 -25.97 -11.73
C LYS A 372 25.22 -26.28 -10.22
N LYS A 373 24.51 -25.43 -9.47
CA LYS A 373 24.30 -25.54 -8.01
C LYS A 373 22.96 -26.18 -7.64
N ASP A 374 21.92 -25.97 -8.44
CA ASP A 374 20.55 -26.46 -8.20
C ASP A 374 19.90 -26.91 -9.52
N LYS A 375 19.40 -28.15 -9.55
CA LYS A 375 18.80 -28.75 -10.76
C LYS A 375 17.32 -28.42 -10.95
N ARG A 376 16.69 -27.78 -9.97
CA ARG A 376 15.31 -27.28 -10.06
C ARG A 376 15.19 -26.01 -10.92
N ILE A 377 16.32 -25.41 -11.29
CA ILE A 377 16.36 -24.20 -12.12
C ILE A 377 16.46 -24.60 -13.60
N LYS A 378 15.49 -24.18 -14.39
CA LYS A 378 15.35 -24.44 -15.82
C LYS A 378 15.35 -23.11 -16.58
N MET A 379 15.82 -23.12 -17.82
CA MET A 379 15.86 -21.94 -18.67
C MET A 379 15.62 -22.31 -20.13
N LEU A 380 14.85 -21.48 -20.82
CA LEU A 380 14.69 -21.50 -22.27
C LEU A 380 15.11 -20.13 -22.84
N CYS A 381 16.26 -20.09 -23.50
CA CYS A 381 16.70 -18.90 -24.25
C CYS A 381 15.97 -18.86 -25.60
N LEU A 382 15.34 -17.73 -25.89
CA LEU A 382 14.60 -17.49 -27.12
C LEU A 382 15.51 -16.97 -28.25
N SER A 383 15.10 -17.19 -29.49
CA SER A 383 15.79 -16.66 -30.69
C SER A 383 15.46 -15.21 -31.00
N GLU A 384 14.40 -14.66 -30.41
CA GLU A 384 13.98 -13.25 -30.46
C GLU A 384 13.24 -12.87 -29.16
N ASN A 385 13.15 -11.58 -28.84
CA ASN A 385 12.32 -11.13 -27.73
C ASN A 385 10.84 -11.14 -28.15
N LEU A 386 10.01 -11.97 -27.51
CA LEU A 386 8.62 -12.17 -27.91
C LEU A 386 7.63 -11.21 -27.23
N GLY A 387 8.08 -10.32 -26.36
CA GLY A 387 7.22 -9.50 -25.49
C GLY A 387 6.99 -10.19 -24.14
N ILE A 388 6.23 -9.56 -23.24
CA ILE A 388 6.09 -10.06 -21.86
C ILE A 388 5.37 -11.41 -21.88
N ALA A 389 4.15 -11.46 -22.42
CA ALA A 389 3.37 -12.69 -22.55
C ALA A 389 4.13 -13.79 -23.31
N GLY A 390 4.91 -13.43 -24.34
CA GLY A 390 5.70 -14.37 -25.13
C GLY A 390 6.82 -15.02 -24.31
N ASN A 391 7.58 -14.23 -23.56
CA ASN A 391 8.65 -14.72 -22.71
C ASN A 391 8.09 -15.51 -21.50
N THR A 392 6.95 -15.09 -20.92
CA THR A 392 6.26 -15.83 -19.86
C THR A 392 5.73 -17.18 -20.36
N ASN A 393 5.19 -17.24 -21.58
CA ASN A 393 4.78 -18.51 -22.19
C ASN A 393 5.97 -19.46 -22.46
N ALA A 394 7.14 -18.91 -22.80
CA ALA A 394 8.36 -19.71 -22.94
C ALA A 394 8.77 -20.36 -21.62
N ALA A 395 8.76 -19.60 -20.52
CA ALA A 395 8.94 -20.11 -19.16
C ALA A 395 7.87 -21.16 -18.77
N LEU A 396 6.60 -20.90 -19.09
CA LEU A 396 5.49 -21.84 -18.82
C LEU A 396 5.60 -23.15 -19.61
N SER A 397 6.22 -23.14 -20.80
CA SER A 397 6.36 -24.34 -21.65
C SER A 397 7.31 -25.41 -21.08
N ILE A 398 8.22 -25.03 -20.18
CA ILE A 398 9.19 -25.93 -19.52
C ILE A 398 8.78 -26.31 -18.09
N ALA A 399 7.61 -25.83 -17.64
CA ALA A 399 7.05 -26.08 -16.32
C ALA A 399 6.39 -27.46 -16.22
N THR A 400 6.69 -28.19 -15.13
CA THR A 400 6.21 -29.56 -14.86
C THR A 400 5.59 -29.74 -13.46
N GLY A 401 5.43 -28.66 -12.69
CA GLY A 401 4.78 -28.68 -11.38
C GLY A 401 3.25 -28.74 -11.46
N ASP A 402 2.63 -29.10 -10.33
CA ASP A 402 1.17 -29.20 -10.15
C ASP A 402 0.50 -27.81 -10.08
N TYR A 403 1.26 -26.79 -9.67
CA TYR A 403 0.83 -25.39 -9.63
C TYR A 403 1.84 -24.48 -10.35
N ILE A 404 1.34 -23.38 -10.88
CA ILE A 404 2.06 -22.32 -11.57
C ILE A 404 2.02 -21.08 -10.69
N ALA A 405 3.19 -20.53 -10.34
CA ALA A 405 3.33 -19.29 -9.59
C ALA A 405 4.03 -18.21 -10.45
N LEU A 406 3.60 -16.95 -10.34
CA LEU A 406 4.18 -15.85 -11.12
C LEU A 406 5.18 -15.04 -10.28
N LEU A 407 6.32 -14.67 -10.87
CA LEU A 407 7.34 -13.84 -10.24
C LEU A 407 8.05 -13.00 -11.30
N ASP A 408 8.13 -11.68 -11.08
CA ASP A 408 8.89 -10.80 -11.95
C ASP A 408 10.40 -10.89 -11.66
N HIS A 409 11.21 -10.64 -12.70
CA HIS A 409 12.63 -11.01 -12.72
C HIS A 409 13.53 -10.22 -11.76
N ASP A 410 13.01 -9.14 -11.21
CA ASP A 410 13.64 -8.19 -10.29
C ASP A 410 13.00 -8.17 -8.90
N ASP A 411 11.89 -8.88 -8.71
CA ASP A 411 11.17 -8.94 -7.44
C ASP A 411 11.64 -10.08 -6.54
N ILE A 412 11.16 -10.08 -5.29
CA ILE A 412 11.63 -10.95 -4.21
C ILE A 412 10.46 -11.62 -3.51
N LEU A 413 10.53 -12.95 -3.36
CA LEU A 413 9.62 -13.68 -2.49
C LEU A 413 10.05 -13.62 -1.03
N ALA A 414 9.09 -13.51 -0.10
CA ALA A 414 9.35 -13.74 1.32
C ALA A 414 9.89 -15.16 1.54
N PRO A 415 10.83 -15.40 2.48
CA PRO A 415 11.56 -16.67 2.59
C PRO A 415 10.71 -17.89 3.00
N ASP A 416 9.45 -17.68 3.38
CA ASP A 416 8.46 -18.74 3.60
C ASP A 416 7.19 -18.64 2.72
N ALA A 417 7.24 -17.86 1.63
CA ALA A 417 6.12 -17.67 0.71
C ALA A 417 5.50 -18.99 0.21
N LEU A 418 6.31 -19.87 -0.39
CA LEU A 418 5.82 -21.14 -0.92
C LEU A 418 5.33 -22.08 0.18
N TYR A 419 5.93 -22.02 1.38
CA TYR A 419 5.49 -22.81 2.52
C TYR A 419 4.13 -22.37 3.03
N GLU A 420 3.91 -21.06 3.19
CA GLU A 420 2.65 -20.52 3.71
C GLU A 420 1.51 -20.71 2.71
N VAL A 421 1.79 -20.67 1.39
CA VAL A 421 0.86 -21.06 0.31
C VAL A 421 0.43 -22.53 0.43
N VAL A 422 1.38 -23.47 0.50
CA VAL A 422 1.04 -24.92 0.61
C VAL A 422 0.44 -25.27 1.96
N LYS A 423 0.82 -24.57 3.04
CA LYS A 423 0.16 -24.70 4.34
C LYS A 423 -1.30 -24.24 4.27
N TRP A 424 -1.59 -23.12 3.59
CA TRP A 424 -2.96 -22.66 3.40
C TRP A 424 -3.82 -23.69 2.66
N MET A 425 -3.29 -24.29 1.58
CA MET A 425 -3.95 -25.44 0.92
C MET A 425 -4.30 -26.52 1.94
N ASN A 426 -3.32 -26.98 2.72
CA ASN A 426 -3.50 -28.08 3.68
C ASN A 426 -4.54 -27.78 4.78
N GLU A 427 -4.69 -26.51 5.18
CA GLU A 427 -5.65 -26.08 6.21
C GLU A 427 -7.08 -25.87 5.69
N HIS A 428 -7.28 -25.74 4.37
CA HIS A 428 -8.59 -25.41 3.78
C HIS A 428 -9.11 -26.48 2.80
N TYR A 429 -8.51 -26.63 1.62
CA TYR A 429 -9.06 -27.45 0.53
C TYR A 429 -8.09 -28.49 -0.05
N LYS A 430 -6.86 -28.59 0.46
CA LYS A 430 -5.80 -29.52 0.03
C LYS A 430 -5.62 -29.52 -1.49
N ASP A 431 -5.85 -30.67 -2.14
CA ASP A 431 -5.75 -30.86 -3.58
C ASP A 431 -6.96 -30.34 -4.36
N GLU A 432 -7.97 -29.76 -3.70
CA GLU A 432 -9.11 -29.06 -4.32
C GLU A 432 -8.89 -27.53 -4.47
N THR A 433 -7.82 -26.92 -3.91
CA THR A 433 -7.54 -25.49 -4.13
C THR A 433 -7.16 -25.18 -5.58
N ASP A 434 -7.85 -24.23 -6.22
CA ASP A 434 -7.68 -23.93 -7.65
C ASP A 434 -6.75 -22.75 -7.92
N VAL A 435 -6.94 -21.65 -7.18
CA VAL A 435 -6.16 -20.42 -7.27
C VAL A 435 -5.85 -19.93 -5.86
N ILE A 436 -4.66 -19.38 -5.65
CA ILE A 436 -4.22 -18.74 -4.41
C ILE A 436 -3.55 -17.41 -4.75
N TYR A 437 -3.80 -16.38 -3.96
CA TYR A 437 -3.01 -15.15 -3.96
C TYR A 437 -2.63 -14.70 -2.55
N THR A 438 -1.73 -13.72 -2.45
CA THR A 438 -1.16 -13.24 -1.18
C THR A 438 -1.21 -11.72 -1.08
N ASP A 439 -1.05 -11.17 0.12
CA ASP A 439 -0.68 -9.77 0.28
C ASP A 439 0.72 -9.50 -0.31
N GLU A 440 0.99 -8.25 -0.64
CA GLU A 440 2.26 -7.76 -1.19
C GLU A 440 2.67 -6.43 -0.52
N ASP A 441 3.95 -6.08 -0.59
CA ASP A 441 4.45 -4.74 -0.29
C ASP A 441 5.41 -4.26 -1.38
N LYS A 442 5.86 -3.01 -1.26
CA LYS A 442 6.95 -2.46 -2.08
C LYS A 442 8.25 -2.47 -1.31
N VAL A 443 9.36 -2.59 -2.04
CA VAL A 443 10.72 -2.58 -1.50
C VAL A 443 11.64 -1.66 -2.31
N SER A 444 12.58 -1.00 -1.63
CA SER A 444 13.65 -0.21 -2.26
C SER A 444 14.50 -1.03 -3.23
N PHE A 445 15.11 -0.38 -4.22
CA PHE A 445 15.99 -1.02 -5.21
C PHE A 445 17.18 -1.81 -4.59
N ASP A 446 17.54 -1.52 -3.35
CA ASP A 446 18.62 -2.15 -2.59
C ASP A 446 18.16 -3.09 -1.46
N LEU A 447 16.86 -3.40 -1.39
CA LEU A 447 16.22 -4.35 -0.46
C LEU A 447 16.29 -4.01 1.03
N LYS A 448 16.52 -2.73 1.37
CA LYS A 448 16.60 -2.27 2.76
C LYS A 448 15.27 -1.81 3.34
N ASP A 449 14.52 -1.03 2.56
CA ASP A 449 13.34 -0.31 3.05
C ASP A 449 12.07 -0.87 2.39
N TYR A 450 11.08 -1.22 3.21
CA TYR A 450 9.81 -1.82 2.78
C TYR A 450 8.65 -0.89 3.13
N PHE A 451 7.73 -0.67 2.21
CA PHE A 451 6.69 0.37 2.31
C PHE A 451 5.43 0.00 1.50
N GLU A 452 4.37 0.80 1.66
CA GLU A 452 3.08 0.64 0.95
C GLU A 452 2.52 -0.80 0.89
N PRO A 453 2.27 -1.46 2.04
CA PRO A 453 1.69 -2.80 2.06
C PRO A 453 0.24 -2.81 1.54
N HIS A 454 -0.02 -3.69 0.58
CA HIS A 454 -1.35 -4.00 0.07
C HIS A 454 -1.91 -5.24 0.78
N PHE A 455 -2.64 -4.97 1.85
CA PHE A 455 -3.46 -5.92 2.61
C PHE A 455 -4.80 -6.10 1.90
N LYS A 456 -4.88 -7.16 1.10
CA LYS A 456 -5.94 -7.43 0.14
C LYS A 456 -7.19 -8.00 0.83
N SER A 457 -8.31 -7.83 0.13
CA SER A 457 -9.56 -8.53 0.39
C SER A 457 -9.44 -10.02 0.03
N ASP A 458 -10.24 -10.90 0.64
CA ASP A 458 -10.54 -12.22 0.05
C ASP A 458 -11.30 -12.04 -1.27
N TYR A 459 -11.53 -13.13 -2.02
CA TYR A 459 -11.99 -13.07 -3.41
C TYR A 459 -13.25 -12.21 -3.61
N ASN A 460 -13.09 -11.11 -4.34
CA ASN A 460 -14.06 -10.04 -4.48
C ASN A 460 -14.29 -9.77 -5.98
N LEU A 461 -15.44 -10.25 -6.49
CA LEU A 461 -15.76 -10.27 -7.92
C LEU A 461 -15.85 -8.86 -8.51
N ASP A 462 -16.43 -7.92 -7.78
CA ASP A 462 -16.59 -6.56 -8.28
C ASP A 462 -15.31 -5.74 -8.10
N LEU A 463 -14.52 -5.99 -7.04
CA LEU A 463 -13.19 -5.38 -6.90
C LEU A 463 -12.24 -5.84 -8.02
N ILE A 464 -12.22 -7.13 -8.39
CA ILE A 464 -11.41 -7.63 -9.53
C ILE A 464 -11.97 -7.22 -10.90
N ARG A 465 -13.14 -6.58 -10.94
CA ARG A 465 -13.68 -5.91 -12.15
C ARG A 465 -13.39 -4.41 -12.18
N SER A 466 -13.05 -3.83 -11.03
CA SER A 466 -12.64 -2.43 -10.92
C SER A 466 -11.12 -2.21 -10.86
N ASN A 467 -10.32 -3.20 -10.47
CA ASN A 467 -8.85 -3.12 -10.45
C ASN A 467 -8.21 -4.51 -10.35
N ASN A 468 -6.98 -4.67 -10.86
CA ASN A 468 -6.19 -5.89 -10.64
C ASN A 468 -5.60 -5.96 -9.23
N TYR A 469 -6.47 -6.03 -8.21
CA TYR A 469 -6.02 -6.00 -6.81
C TYR A 469 -5.27 -7.29 -6.40
N ILE A 470 -5.45 -8.38 -7.15
CA ILE A 470 -4.84 -9.68 -6.89
C ILE A 470 -3.34 -9.66 -7.18
N CYS A 471 -2.94 -9.16 -8.35
CA CYS A 471 -1.54 -8.89 -8.72
C CYS A 471 -0.56 -10.03 -8.32
N HIS A 472 0.24 -9.86 -7.26
CA HIS A 472 1.27 -10.82 -6.81
C HIS A 472 1.07 -11.25 -5.34
N LEU A 473 1.57 -12.39 -4.87
CA LEU A 473 2.01 -13.57 -5.60
C LEU A 473 0.77 -14.33 -6.09
N PHE A 474 0.58 -14.47 -7.40
CA PHE A 474 -0.50 -15.29 -7.96
C PHE A 474 -0.04 -16.72 -8.19
N VAL A 475 -0.83 -17.69 -7.74
CA VAL A 475 -0.60 -19.15 -7.89
C VAL A 475 -1.87 -19.81 -8.43
N ALA A 476 -1.77 -20.59 -9.50
CA ALA A 476 -2.89 -21.30 -10.12
C ALA A 476 -2.57 -22.77 -10.41
N ARG A 477 -3.55 -23.65 -10.23
CA ARG A 477 -3.44 -25.08 -10.56
C ARG A 477 -3.09 -25.27 -12.03
N LYS A 478 -2.10 -26.10 -12.33
CA LYS A 478 -1.58 -26.36 -13.69
C LYS A 478 -2.69 -26.76 -14.68
N SER A 479 -3.63 -27.60 -14.28
CA SER A 479 -4.76 -27.99 -15.15
C SER A 479 -5.68 -26.84 -15.54
N ILE A 480 -5.84 -25.82 -14.69
CA ILE A 480 -6.58 -24.59 -15.02
C ILE A 480 -5.76 -23.76 -16.00
N VAL A 481 -4.46 -23.58 -15.74
CA VAL A 481 -3.53 -22.86 -16.64
C VAL A 481 -3.51 -23.46 -18.05
N ASP A 482 -3.53 -24.79 -18.14
CA ASP A 482 -3.60 -25.53 -19.41
C ASP A 482 -4.96 -25.40 -20.09
N GLN A 483 -6.06 -25.33 -19.31
CA GLN A 483 -7.41 -25.12 -19.83
C GLN A 483 -7.63 -23.70 -20.38
N VAL A 484 -7.08 -22.67 -19.71
CA VAL A 484 -7.28 -21.26 -20.12
C VAL A 484 -6.30 -20.79 -21.19
N GLY A 485 -5.20 -21.51 -21.39
CA GLY A 485 -4.22 -21.25 -22.44
C GLY A 485 -3.34 -20.03 -22.18
N GLY A 486 -2.41 -20.12 -21.23
CA GLY A 486 -1.24 -19.24 -21.11
C GLY A 486 -1.51 -17.72 -21.12
N PHE A 487 -0.50 -16.93 -21.50
CA PHE A 487 -0.55 -15.47 -21.58
C PHE A 487 -0.83 -14.98 -23.01
N ARG A 488 -1.63 -13.92 -23.16
CA ARG A 488 -2.06 -13.39 -24.45
C ARG A 488 -1.32 -12.09 -24.78
N LYS A 489 -0.66 -12.04 -25.95
CA LYS A 489 0.28 -10.96 -26.32
C LYS A 489 -0.41 -9.62 -26.58
N GLU A 490 -1.67 -9.64 -27.01
CA GLU A 490 -2.51 -8.45 -27.17
C GLU A 490 -2.88 -7.76 -25.84
N TYR A 491 -2.44 -8.32 -24.72
CA TYR A 491 -2.55 -7.76 -23.36
C TYR A 491 -1.20 -7.38 -22.74
N ASP A 492 -0.07 -7.41 -23.47
CA ASP A 492 1.24 -6.96 -22.93
C ASP A 492 1.10 -5.57 -22.24
N GLY A 493 1.48 -5.51 -20.96
CA GLY A 493 1.22 -4.39 -20.05
C GLY A 493 0.14 -4.63 -18.99
N SER A 494 -0.73 -5.62 -19.19
CA SER A 494 -1.73 -6.14 -18.23
C SER A 494 -2.09 -7.61 -18.53
N GLN A 495 -1.10 -8.37 -19.02
CA GLN A 495 -1.23 -9.77 -19.44
C GLN A 495 -1.53 -10.72 -18.26
N ASP A 496 -1.09 -10.32 -17.07
CA ASP A 496 -1.39 -10.91 -15.78
C ASP A 496 -2.88 -10.75 -15.43
N TYR A 497 -3.45 -9.55 -15.59
CA TYR A 497 -4.86 -9.29 -15.28
C TYR A 497 -5.81 -10.14 -16.14
N ASP A 498 -5.55 -10.24 -17.45
CA ASP A 498 -6.28 -11.15 -18.34
C ASP A 498 -6.14 -12.63 -17.90
N PHE A 499 -4.93 -13.05 -17.56
CA PHE A 499 -4.67 -14.43 -17.15
C PHE A 499 -5.34 -14.79 -15.82
N ILE A 500 -5.29 -13.89 -14.83
CA ILE A 500 -5.95 -14.00 -13.53
C ILE A 500 -7.47 -14.12 -13.72
N LEU A 501 -8.09 -13.23 -14.51
CA LEU A 501 -9.52 -13.27 -14.81
C LEU A 501 -9.93 -14.61 -15.45
N ARG A 502 -9.17 -15.09 -16.45
CA ARG A 502 -9.42 -16.40 -17.09
C ARG A 502 -9.26 -17.58 -16.13
N CYS A 503 -8.27 -17.57 -15.24
CA CYS A 503 -8.10 -18.63 -14.24
C CYS A 503 -9.27 -18.65 -13.24
N ILE A 504 -9.66 -17.48 -12.73
CA ILE A 504 -10.79 -17.31 -11.82
C ILE A 504 -12.11 -17.77 -12.46
N GLU A 505 -12.32 -17.51 -13.75
CA GLU A 505 -13.50 -17.97 -14.49
C GLU A 505 -13.71 -19.51 -14.46
N GLN A 506 -12.62 -20.28 -14.30
CA GLN A 506 -12.63 -21.75 -14.24
C GLN A 506 -12.50 -22.31 -12.81
N SER A 507 -12.25 -21.44 -11.82
CA SER A 507 -11.97 -21.84 -10.44
C SER A 507 -13.24 -22.01 -9.61
N LYS A 508 -13.22 -22.95 -8.66
CA LYS A 508 -14.21 -23.05 -7.58
C LYS A 508 -13.66 -22.49 -6.27
N HIS A 509 -12.37 -22.71 -6.02
CA HIS A 509 -11.68 -22.33 -4.78
C HIS A 509 -10.59 -21.30 -5.09
N VAL A 510 -10.94 -20.02 -4.94
CA VAL A 510 -10.04 -18.87 -5.09
C VAL A 510 -9.71 -18.37 -3.69
N GLU A 511 -8.51 -18.73 -3.22
CA GLU A 511 -8.08 -18.55 -1.85
C GLU A 511 -7.13 -17.36 -1.69
N HIS A 512 -7.11 -16.78 -0.50
CA HIS A 512 -6.26 -15.66 -0.15
C HIS A 512 -5.45 -15.98 1.10
N VAL A 513 -4.13 -15.81 1.05
CA VAL A 513 -3.25 -15.89 2.21
C VAL A 513 -2.97 -14.47 2.70
N PRO A 514 -3.56 -14.01 3.83
CA PRO A 514 -3.40 -12.64 4.34
C PRO A 514 -2.04 -12.44 5.02
N LYS A 515 -0.98 -12.58 4.24
CA LYS A 515 0.43 -12.44 4.60
C LYS A 515 1.17 -11.79 3.44
N VAL A 516 2.03 -10.84 3.75
CA VAL A 516 2.92 -10.21 2.77
C VAL A 516 4.00 -11.21 2.39
N LEU A 517 3.80 -11.88 1.24
CA LEU A 517 4.68 -12.95 0.75
C LEU A 517 5.41 -12.58 -0.56
N TYR A 518 5.10 -11.42 -1.12
CA TYR A 518 5.73 -10.84 -2.31
C TYR A 518 6.23 -9.41 -2.02
N HIS A 519 7.40 -9.07 -2.53
CA HIS A 519 8.05 -7.77 -2.34
C HIS A 519 8.39 -7.16 -3.72
N TRP A 520 7.61 -6.14 -4.13
CA TRP A 520 7.71 -5.50 -5.44
C TRP A 520 8.80 -4.42 -5.44
N ARG A 521 9.84 -4.57 -6.26
CA ARG A 521 11.00 -3.69 -6.27
C ARG A 521 10.75 -2.39 -7.03
N CYS A 522 10.94 -1.28 -6.33
CA CYS A 522 10.88 0.07 -6.88
C CYS A 522 12.25 0.51 -7.41
N HIS A 523 12.35 0.70 -8.73
CA HIS A 523 13.50 1.31 -9.42
C HIS A 523 13.04 2.00 -10.72
N PRO A 524 13.83 2.90 -11.36
CA PRO A 524 13.35 3.70 -12.50
C PRO A 524 12.90 2.91 -13.74
N GLY A 525 13.27 1.63 -13.88
CA GLY A 525 12.78 0.74 -14.93
C GLY A 525 11.52 -0.04 -14.57
N SER A 526 11.15 -0.09 -13.29
CA SER A 526 9.97 -0.78 -12.78
C SER A 526 8.68 0.02 -13.03
N THR A 527 7.59 -0.68 -13.31
CA THR A 527 6.24 -0.12 -13.39
C THR A 527 5.80 0.57 -12.10
N ALA A 528 6.34 0.17 -10.94
CA ALA A 528 6.07 0.79 -9.65
C ALA A 528 6.49 2.28 -9.56
N ALA A 529 7.43 2.72 -10.41
CA ALA A 529 8.02 4.05 -10.36
C ALA A 529 7.55 5.01 -11.48
N ASN A 530 6.76 4.55 -12.46
CA ASN A 530 6.47 5.35 -13.66
C ASN A 530 5.13 4.98 -14.33
N GLN A 531 4.02 5.40 -13.72
CA GLN A 531 2.64 5.08 -14.14
C GLN A 531 2.17 5.84 -15.41
N GLU A 532 2.52 7.12 -15.56
CA GLU A 532 2.00 7.95 -16.67
C GLU A 532 2.55 7.57 -18.06
N SER A 533 3.74 6.96 -18.13
CA SER A 533 4.45 6.72 -19.40
C SER A 533 3.86 5.60 -20.28
N LYS A 534 2.81 4.89 -19.82
CA LYS A 534 2.34 3.63 -20.44
C LYS A 534 0.80 3.50 -20.49
N MET A 535 0.11 4.47 -21.09
CA MET A 535 -1.35 4.41 -21.32
C MET A 535 -1.85 3.09 -21.96
N TYR A 536 -1.01 2.42 -22.76
CA TYR A 536 -1.36 1.12 -23.36
C TYR A 536 -1.63 0.02 -22.30
N CYS A 537 -1.02 0.08 -21.12
CA CYS A 537 -1.29 -0.85 -20.03
C CYS A 537 -2.74 -0.72 -19.54
N TYR A 538 -3.21 0.51 -19.30
CA TYR A 538 -4.57 0.75 -18.81
C TYR A 538 -5.63 0.38 -19.87
N GLU A 539 -5.34 0.61 -21.15
CA GLU A 539 -6.18 0.13 -22.25
C GLU A 539 -6.17 -1.41 -22.39
N ALA A 540 -5.06 -2.08 -22.07
CA ALA A 540 -5.00 -3.55 -21.99
C ALA A 540 -5.79 -4.09 -20.79
N GLY A 541 -5.71 -3.44 -19.62
CA GLY A 541 -6.47 -3.80 -18.42
C GLY A 541 -7.98 -3.60 -18.60
N LYS A 542 -8.40 -2.48 -19.18
CA LYS A 542 -9.79 -2.25 -19.62
C LYS A 542 -10.27 -3.39 -20.53
N ARG A 543 -9.50 -3.70 -21.58
CA ARG A 543 -9.81 -4.78 -22.54
C ARG A 543 -9.92 -6.13 -21.85
N ALA A 544 -9.13 -6.40 -20.80
CA ALA A 544 -9.17 -7.66 -20.06
C ALA A 544 -10.51 -7.84 -19.33
N ILE A 545 -11.04 -6.77 -18.74
CA ILE A 545 -12.37 -6.74 -18.11
C ILE A 545 -13.48 -6.90 -19.15
N GLU A 546 -13.40 -6.20 -20.29
CA GLU A 546 -14.38 -6.34 -21.39
C GLU A 546 -14.46 -7.79 -21.89
N ASP A 547 -13.30 -8.42 -22.10
CA ASP A 547 -13.20 -9.81 -22.57
C ASP A 547 -13.65 -10.81 -21.49
N HIS A 548 -13.40 -10.52 -20.20
CA HIS A 548 -13.94 -11.27 -19.06
C HIS A 548 -15.47 -11.22 -19.00
N LEU A 549 -16.06 -10.03 -19.03
CA LEU A 549 -17.52 -9.84 -18.97
C LEU A 549 -18.21 -10.59 -20.11
N LYS A 550 -17.65 -10.52 -21.32
CA LYS A 550 -18.09 -11.29 -22.48
C LYS A 550 -18.01 -12.81 -22.25
N ARG A 551 -16.92 -13.34 -21.69
CA ARG A 551 -16.79 -14.78 -21.35
C ARG A 551 -17.75 -15.22 -20.24
N ARG A 552 -18.11 -14.31 -19.32
CA ARG A 552 -19.14 -14.54 -18.29
C ARG A 552 -20.59 -14.44 -18.80
N GLY A 553 -20.80 -14.00 -20.05
CA GLY A 553 -22.14 -13.79 -20.63
C GLY A 553 -22.80 -12.48 -20.20
N GLU A 554 -22.02 -11.50 -19.73
CA GLU A 554 -22.51 -10.17 -19.37
C GLU A 554 -22.52 -9.23 -20.58
N ASP A 555 -23.34 -9.58 -21.57
CA ASP A 555 -23.44 -8.83 -22.84
C ASP A 555 -23.90 -7.38 -22.63
N GLY A 556 -23.33 -6.43 -23.37
CA GLY A 556 -23.77 -5.04 -23.37
C GLY A 556 -23.29 -4.17 -22.20
N CYS A 557 -22.42 -4.70 -21.32
CA CYS A 557 -21.69 -3.87 -20.36
C CYS A 557 -20.70 -2.94 -21.07
N GLN A 558 -20.40 -1.80 -20.43
CA GLN A 558 -19.33 -0.89 -20.87
C GLN A 558 -18.28 -0.79 -19.76
N VAL A 559 -17.00 -0.82 -20.13
CA VAL A 559 -15.90 -0.60 -19.19
C VAL A 559 -15.31 0.78 -19.44
N VAL A 560 -15.36 1.62 -18.42
CA VAL A 560 -14.86 3.00 -18.44
C VAL A 560 -13.69 3.09 -17.46
N MET A 561 -12.56 3.65 -17.88
CA MET A 561 -11.47 3.95 -16.96
C MET A 561 -11.87 5.18 -16.13
N THR A 562 -11.64 5.16 -14.83
CA THR A 562 -11.94 6.32 -13.98
C THR A 562 -10.88 7.42 -14.16
N GLU A 563 -11.04 8.54 -13.47
CA GLU A 563 -10.02 9.59 -13.40
C GLU A 563 -8.68 9.11 -12.81
N HIS A 564 -8.70 7.99 -12.07
CA HIS A 564 -7.51 7.34 -11.53
C HIS A 564 -7.09 6.17 -12.41
N LEU A 565 -5.95 6.30 -13.07
CA LEU A 565 -5.41 5.29 -13.99
C LEU A 565 -5.24 3.92 -13.29
N GLY A 566 -5.66 2.86 -13.98
CA GLY A 566 -5.66 1.49 -13.45
C GLY A 566 -6.91 1.11 -12.65
N PHE A 567 -7.86 2.03 -12.47
CA PHE A 567 -9.17 1.77 -11.90
C PHE A 567 -10.27 1.92 -12.97
N TYR A 568 -11.31 1.09 -12.86
CA TYR A 568 -12.35 0.96 -13.88
C TYR A 568 -13.74 0.91 -13.25
N HIS A 569 -14.71 1.50 -13.94
CA HIS A 569 -16.14 1.37 -13.68
C HIS A 569 -16.75 0.47 -14.76
N VAL A 570 -17.46 -0.59 -14.33
CA VAL A 570 -18.27 -1.44 -15.21
C VAL A 570 -19.72 -0.96 -15.16
N ILE A 571 -20.16 -0.28 -16.21
CA ILE A 571 -21.55 0.12 -16.40
C ILE A 571 -22.32 -1.10 -16.92
N TYR A 572 -23.21 -1.64 -16.09
CA TYR A 572 -24.07 -2.77 -16.47
C TYR A 572 -25.36 -2.24 -17.15
N PRO A 573 -25.90 -2.92 -18.18
CA PRO A 573 -27.16 -2.53 -18.78
C PRO A 573 -28.35 -2.98 -17.92
N ILE A 574 -29.35 -2.12 -17.74
CA ILE A 574 -30.67 -2.53 -17.22
C ILE A 574 -31.26 -3.56 -18.20
N ARG A 575 -31.42 -4.81 -17.74
CA ARG A 575 -31.98 -5.92 -18.51
C ARG A 575 -33.50 -5.84 -18.58
N GLU A 576 -34.13 -5.45 -17.46
CA GLU A 576 -35.59 -5.37 -17.33
C GLU A 576 -36.02 -4.07 -16.64
N HIS A 577 -36.87 -3.27 -17.29
CA HIS A 577 -37.42 -2.04 -16.70
C HIS A 577 -38.60 -2.33 -15.76
N LYS A 578 -38.39 -3.16 -14.72
CA LYS A 578 -39.43 -3.49 -13.72
C LYS A 578 -39.60 -2.38 -12.67
N LYS A 579 -40.75 -2.37 -12.00
CA LYS A 579 -41.06 -1.35 -11.01
C LYS A 579 -40.18 -1.50 -9.75
N VAL A 580 -39.63 -0.38 -9.28
CA VAL A 580 -39.01 -0.26 -7.94
C VAL A 580 -40.03 0.32 -6.96
N SER A 581 -40.20 -0.29 -5.78
CA SER A 581 -40.94 0.32 -4.66
C SER A 581 -39.96 0.96 -3.70
N ILE A 582 -39.98 2.30 -3.62
CA ILE A 582 -39.20 3.10 -2.68
C ILE A 582 -39.97 3.20 -1.36
N ILE A 583 -39.40 2.72 -0.26
CA ILE A 583 -40.04 2.65 1.06
C ILE A 583 -39.36 3.66 1.98
N ILE A 584 -40.13 4.65 2.46
CA ILE A 584 -39.64 5.77 3.26
C ILE A 584 -40.40 5.83 4.60
N PRO A 585 -39.82 5.34 5.71
CA PRO A 585 -40.33 5.61 7.05
C PRO A 585 -40.30 7.10 7.38
N ASN A 586 -41.41 7.70 7.82
CA ASN A 586 -41.44 9.13 8.17
C ASN A 586 -42.31 9.48 9.39
N LYS A 587 -41.70 10.21 10.32
CA LYS A 587 -42.34 10.83 11.48
C LYS A 587 -42.11 12.34 11.46
N ASP A 588 -43.19 13.12 11.47
CA ASP A 588 -43.14 14.59 11.46
C ASP A 588 -42.27 15.11 10.28
N GLN A 589 -41.52 16.21 10.47
CA GLN A 589 -40.42 16.64 9.59
C GLN A 589 -40.73 16.78 8.09
N LYS A 590 -41.82 17.50 7.77
CA LYS A 590 -42.27 17.77 6.39
C LYS A 590 -41.16 18.25 5.48
N GLU A 591 -40.40 19.28 5.86
CA GLU A 591 -39.41 19.93 4.97
C GLU A 591 -38.32 18.95 4.53
N ILE A 592 -38.01 17.98 5.39
CA ILE A 592 -36.97 16.97 5.17
C ILE A 592 -37.49 15.89 4.22
N LEU A 593 -38.68 15.36 4.50
CA LEU A 593 -39.36 14.42 3.61
C LEU A 593 -39.65 15.03 2.24
N GLU A 594 -40.10 16.28 2.19
CA GLU A 594 -40.41 17.01 0.97
C GLU A 594 -39.16 17.18 0.11
N ARG A 595 -38.03 17.59 0.71
CA ARG A 595 -36.73 17.65 0.01
C ARG A 595 -36.29 16.28 -0.50
N CYS A 596 -36.47 15.21 0.29
CA CYS A 596 -36.14 13.84 -0.14
C CYS A 596 -36.96 13.44 -1.37
N ILE A 597 -38.29 13.51 -1.28
CA ILE A 597 -39.24 13.15 -2.35
C ILE A 597 -39.02 13.99 -3.61
N GLU A 598 -38.86 15.32 -3.47
CA GLU A 598 -38.60 16.19 -4.61
C GLU A 598 -37.23 15.90 -5.25
N SER A 599 -36.18 15.61 -4.47
CA SER A 599 -34.88 15.23 -5.05
C SER A 599 -34.96 13.93 -5.87
N VAL A 600 -35.71 12.93 -5.38
CA VAL A 600 -35.98 11.67 -6.10
C VAL A 600 -36.74 11.95 -7.39
N ILE A 601 -37.79 12.78 -7.34
CA ILE A 601 -38.66 13.03 -8.50
C ILE A 601 -37.98 13.88 -9.58
N GLN A 602 -37.22 14.88 -9.17
CA GLN A 602 -36.58 15.84 -10.07
C GLN A 602 -35.29 15.27 -10.70
N LYS A 603 -34.47 14.55 -9.93
CA LYS A 603 -33.12 14.14 -10.37
C LYS A 603 -33.00 12.69 -10.87
N THR A 604 -33.84 11.75 -10.40
CA THR A 604 -33.64 10.32 -10.74
C THR A 604 -33.97 10.05 -12.21
N ASP A 605 -33.04 9.48 -12.97
CA ASP A 605 -33.21 9.16 -14.39
C ASP A 605 -34.24 8.04 -14.63
N TYR A 606 -34.20 6.98 -13.81
CA TYR A 606 -35.11 5.84 -13.88
C TYR A 606 -36.53 6.22 -13.45
N LYS A 607 -37.53 6.03 -14.32
CA LYS A 607 -38.91 6.53 -14.10
C LYS A 607 -39.94 5.49 -13.64
N ASN A 608 -39.65 4.19 -13.69
CA ASN A 608 -40.61 3.15 -13.28
C ASN A 608 -40.49 2.84 -11.77
N TYR A 609 -40.93 3.77 -10.92
CA TYR A 609 -40.96 3.56 -9.48
C TYR A 609 -42.27 4.05 -8.84
N GLU A 610 -42.53 3.58 -7.63
CA GLU A 610 -43.54 4.13 -6.72
C GLU A 610 -42.90 4.45 -5.37
N ILE A 611 -43.44 5.44 -4.66
CA ILE A 611 -42.99 5.85 -3.32
C ILE A 611 -44.05 5.45 -2.29
N ILE A 612 -43.61 4.76 -1.24
CA ILE A 612 -44.44 4.26 -0.14
C ILE A 612 -43.92 4.90 1.14
N ILE A 613 -44.60 5.96 1.55
CA ILE A 613 -44.30 6.67 2.79
C ILE A 613 -44.96 5.90 3.92
N VAL A 614 -44.17 5.39 4.86
CA VAL A 614 -44.69 4.69 6.06
C VAL A 614 -44.74 5.68 7.21
N GLU A 615 -45.92 6.26 7.41
CA GLU A 615 -46.22 7.15 8.52
C GLU A 615 -46.16 6.37 9.84
N ASN A 616 -45.37 6.82 10.82
CA ASN A 616 -45.10 6.09 12.05
C ASN A 616 -45.21 6.95 13.33
N ASN A 617 -46.42 7.44 13.62
CA ASN A 617 -46.79 8.19 14.83
C ASN A 617 -46.29 9.64 14.87
N SER A 618 -46.51 10.36 13.79
CA SER A 618 -46.38 11.82 13.67
C SER A 618 -47.40 12.55 14.55
N THR A 619 -47.11 13.80 14.86
CA THR A 619 -47.90 14.63 15.79
C THR A 619 -48.21 16.04 15.29
N THR A 620 -47.52 16.50 14.25
CA THR A 620 -47.70 17.83 13.65
C THR A 620 -48.81 17.83 12.58
N ASN A 621 -49.69 18.85 12.57
CA ASN A 621 -50.73 18.97 11.54
C ASN A 621 -50.15 19.15 10.13
N GLU A 622 -49.01 19.83 10.05
CA GLU A 622 -48.34 20.19 8.80
C GLU A 622 -47.90 18.97 7.98
N ILE A 623 -47.36 17.91 8.59
CA ILE A 623 -47.04 16.69 7.85
C ILE A 623 -48.32 15.97 7.36
N PHE A 624 -49.41 15.99 8.14
CA PHE A 624 -50.68 15.38 7.72
C PHE A 624 -51.39 16.17 6.60
N GLU A 625 -51.14 17.48 6.48
CA GLU A 625 -51.56 18.29 5.33
C GLU A 625 -50.68 18.05 4.10
N TYR A 626 -49.37 17.88 4.30
CA TYR A 626 -48.44 17.48 3.24
C TYR A 626 -48.79 16.09 2.67
N TYR A 627 -49.10 15.09 3.51
CA TYR A 627 -49.53 13.77 3.04
C TYR A 627 -50.75 13.83 2.11
N LYS A 628 -51.80 14.59 2.47
CA LYS A 628 -52.98 14.81 1.61
C LYS A 628 -52.66 15.51 0.28
N THR A 629 -51.53 16.22 0.21
CA THR A 629 -51.06 16.93 -0.97
C THR A 629 -50.22 16.00 -1.85
N ILE A 630 -49.29 15.25 -1.25
CA ILE A 630 -48.36 14.38 -1.98
C ILE A 630 -49.01 13.10 -2.51
N GLU A 631 -50.05 12.58 -1.84
CA GLU A 631 -50.89 11.47 -2.33
C GLU A 631 -51.75 11.83 -3.55
N GLN A 632 -51.77 13.09 -4.00
CA GLN A 632 -52.37 13.47 -5.28
C GLN A 632 -51.52 13.04 -6.48
N ARG A 633 -50.27 12.62 -6.26
CA ARG A 633 -49.38 12.07 -7.30
C ARG A 633 -49.61 10.57 -7.43
N GLU A 634 -49.91 10.10 -8.64
CA GLU A 634 -50.34 8.72 -8.92
C GLU A 634 -49.35 7.62 -8.47
N ASN A 635 -48.05 7.96 -8.36
CA ASN A 635 -46.99 7.04 -7.95
C ASN A 635 -46.61 7.14 -6.47
N ILE A 636 -47.36 7.85 -5.63
CA ILE A 636 -47.06 8.03 -4.19
C ILE A 636 -48.24 7.55 -3.33
N ARG A 637 -47.95 6.85 -2.24
CA ARG A 637 -48.93 6.42 -1.23
C ARG A 637 -48.41 6.61 0.18
N VAL A 638 -49.29 6.96 1.12
CA VAL A 638 -49.00 7.00 2.54
C VAL A 638 -49.70 5.82 3.22
N VAL A 639 -48.95 5.06 4.01
CA VAL A 639 -49.47 3.91 4.78
C VAL A 639 -49.16 4.10 6.26
N ILE A 640 -50.15 3.84 7.12
CA ILE A 640 -50.10 4.23 8.54
C ILE A 640 -49.74 3.03 9.42
N TRP A 641 -48.57 3.11 10.06
CA TRP A 641 -48.13 2.22 11.12
C TRP A 641 -48.68 2.68 12.47
N LYS A 642 -49.43 1.81 13.17
CA LYS A 642 -50.17 2.15 14.40
C LYS A 642 -49.55 1.63 15.70
N ASP A 643 -48.47 0.87 15.58
CA ASP A 643 -47.77 0.29 16.73
C ASP A 643 -46.61 1.20 17.17
N LYS A 644 -45.93 0.82 18.26
CA LYS A 644 -44.73 1.51 18.74
C LYS A 644 -43.64 1.58 17.65
N PHE A 645 -42.77 2.59 17.73
CA PHE A 645 -41.65 2.73 16.79
C PHE A 645 -40.74 1.50 16.80
N ASN A 646 -40.47 0.95 15.61
CA ASN A 646 -39.51 -0.12 15.35
C ASN A 646 -39.16 -0.08 13.86
N TYR A 647 -37.95 0.37 13.50
CA TYR A 647 -37.55 0.62 12.11
C TYR A 647 -37.71 -0.63 11.22
N SER A 648 -37.30 -1.79 11.73
CA SER A 648 -37.45 -3.09 11.05
C SER A 648 -38.91 -3.44 10.78
N ALA A 649 -39.78 -3.34 11.78
CA ALA A 649 -41.20 -3.69 11.64
C ALA A 649 -41.95 -2.70 10.72
N ILE A 650 -41.55 -1.41 10.75
CA ILE A 650 -42.10 -0.34 9.90
C ILE A 650 -41.74 -0.59 8.42
N ASN A 651 -40.48 -0.93 8.13
CA ASN A 651 -40.07 -1.31 6.78
C ASN A 651 -40.75 -2.62 6.33
N ASN A 652 -40.79 -3.66 7.17
CA ASN A 652 -41.55 -4.90 6.91
C ASN A 652 -43.04 -4.63 6.64
N PHE A 653 -43.63 -3.61 7.27
CA PHE A 653 -45.00 -3.18 7.01
C PHE A 653 -45.12 -2.47 5.65
N GLY A 654 -44.21 -1.55 5.32
CA GLY A 654 -44.16 -0.89 4.00
C GLY A 654 -44.08 -1.86 2.82
N VAL A 655 -43.26 -2.92 2.94
CA VAL A 655 -43.12 -3.98 1.92
C VAL A 655 -44.45 -4.67 1.57
N LYS A 656 -45.40 -4.75 2.52
CA LYS A 656 -46.73 -5.35 2.27
C LYS A 656 -47.58 -4.55 1.27
N TYR A 657 -47.23 -3.29 1.03
CA TYR A 657 -47.89 -2.39 0.08
C TYR A 657 -47.08 -2.17 -1.21
N ALA A 658 -45.92 -2.83 -1.34
CA ALA A 658 -45.02 -2.73 -2.48
C ALA A 658 -45.46 -3.60 -3.66
N ASN A 659 -45.68 -2.98 -4.82
CA ASN A 659 -46.03 -3.63 -6.08
C ASN A 659 -44.81 -3.86 -6.98
N GLY A 660 -43.64 -3.32 -6.62
CA GLY A 660 -42.38 -3.49 -7.33
C GLY A 660 -41.75 -4.87 -7.15
N GLU A 661 -40.94 -5.27 -8.12
CA GLU A 661 -40.10 -6.47 -8.07
C GLU A 661 -38.78 -6.19 -7.33
N TYR A 662 -38.40 -4.91 -7.23
CA TYR A 662 -37.29 -4.41 -6.44
C TYR A 662 -37.80 -3.51 -5.31
N LEU A 663 -37.16 -3.61 -4.15
CA LEU A 663 -37.44 -2.81 -2.96
C LEU A 663 -36.24 -1.91 -2.68
N LEU A 664 -36.47 -0.59 -2.64
CA LEU A 664 -35.48 0.37 -2.17
C LEU A 664 -35.88 0.84 -0.78
N PHE A 665 -35.06 0.58 0.23
CA PHE A 665 -35.17 1.21 1.54
C PHE A 665 -34.42 2.54 1.51
N LEU A 666 -35.09 3.62 1.91
CA LEU A 666 -34.58 4.97 1.82
C LEU A 666 -35.00 5.76 3.06
N ASN A 667 -34.05 6.37 3.77
CA ASN A 667 -34.38 7.25 4.88
C ASN A 667 -35.02 8.56 4.39
N ASN A 668 -35.86 9.19 5.23
CA ASN A 668 -36.55 10.44 4.90
C ASN A 668 -35.63 11.65 4.76
N ASP A 669 -34.38 11.57 5.23
CA ASP A 669 -33.36 12.62 5.24
C ASP A 669 -32.25 12.40 4.18
N ILE A 670 -32.55 11.63 3.13
CA ILE A 670 -31.70 11.45 1.95
C ILE A 670 -31.98 12.52 0.89
N GLU A 671 -30.96 12.93 0.14
CA GLU A 671 -31.10 13.83 -1.02
C GLU A 671 -30.21 13.35 -2.19
N VAL A 672 -30.81 13.15 -3.36
CA VAL A 672 -30.09 12.66 -4.56
C VAL A 672 -29.00 13.65 -5.02
N ILE A 673 -27.79 13.16 -5.34
CA ILE A 673 -26.71 13.96 -5.95
C ILE A 673 -26.60 13.64 -7.44
N ARG A 674 -26.26 12.39 -7.80
CA ARG A 674 -26.12 11.95 -9.20
C ARG A 674 -27.44 11.42 -9.76
N GLU A 675 -27.76 11.74 -11.01
CA GLU A 675 -29.05 11.41 -11.63
C GLU A 675 -29.24 9.91 -11.91
N ASN A 676 -28.16 9.21 -12.27
CA ASN A 676 -28.11 7.78 -12.60
C ASN A 676 -28.19 6.82 -11.40
N TRP A 677 -28.21 7.33 -10.16
CA TRP A 677 -28.05 6.53 -8.94
C TRP A 677 -28.97 5.29 -8.89
N LEU A 678 -30.25 5.44 -9.25
CA LEU A 678 -31.21 4.33 -9.21
C LEU A 678 -31.02 3.37 -10.39
N SER A 679 -30.61 3.88 -11.56
CA SER A 679 -30.27 3.05 -12.72
C SER A 679 -29.05 2.17 -12.45
N GLU A 680 -27.99 2.70 -11.85
CA GLU A 680 -26.78 1.93 -11.48
C GLU A 680 -27.10 0.84 -10.45
N MET A 681 -27.80 1.20 -9.37
CA MET A 681 -28.23 0.23 -8.36
C MET A 681 -29.13 -0.86 -8.98
N LEU A 682 -30.04 -0.49 -9.89
CA LEU A 682 -30.95 -1.41 -10.54
C LEU A 682 -30.24 -2.35 -11.52
N ALA A 683 -29.28 -1.85 -12.30
CA ALA A 683 -28.48 -2.68 -13.20
C ALA A 683 -27.62 -3.68 -12.42
N ASN A 684 -26.99 -3.23 -11.33
CA ASN A 684 -26.20 -4.09 -10.45
C ASN A 684 -27.04 -5.13 -9.72
N VAL A 685 -28.20 -4.76 -9.16
CA VAL A 685 -29.08 -5.72 -8.47
C VAL A 685 -29.71 -6.72 -9.44
N GLN A 686 -29.78 -6.44 -10.74
CA GLN A 686 -30.30 -7.39 -11.74
C GLN A 686 -29.39 -8.58 -12.02
N ARG A 687 -28.10 -8.48 -11.68
CA ARG A 687 -27.16 -9.61 -11.77
C ARG A 687 -27.60 -10.77 -10.89
N LYS A 688 -27.39 -12.01 -11.33
CA LYS A 688 -28.00 -13.20 -10.71
C LYS A 688 -27.46 -13.45 -9.30
N GLU A 689 -26.16 -13.23 -9.13
CA GLU A 689 -25.42 -13.39 -7.89
C GLU A 689 -25.65 -12.25 -6.89
N VAL A 690 -26.11 -11.08 -7.31
CA VAL A 690 -26.33 -9.91 -6.44
C VAL A 690 -27.69 -10.01 -5.74
N GLY A 691 -27.71 -9.75 -4.43
CA GLY A 691 -28.92 -9.72 -3.60
C GLY A 691 -29.28 -8.33 -3.09
N ILE A 692 -28.27 -7.50 -2.80
CA ILE A 692 -28.41 -6.13 -2.30
C ILE A 692 -27.35 -5.24 -2.98
N VAL A 693 -27.72 -3.99 -3.28
CA VAL A 693 -26.80 -2.89 -3.63
C VAL A 693 -26.99 -1.74 -2.65
N GLY A 694 -25.88 -1.14 -2.19
CA GLY A 694 -25.87 0.04 -1.33
C GLY A 694 -25.12 1.21 -1.97
N ALA A 695 -25.63 2.42 -1.75
CA ALA A 695 -25.12 3.67 -2.28
C ALA A 695 -23.88 4.20 -1.53
N LYS A 696 -23.11 5.11 -2.15
CA LYS A 696 -22.20 6.02 -1.42
C LYS A 696 -22.99 7.19 -0.85
N LEU A 697 -22.92 7.36 0.46
CA LEU A 697 -23.61 8.46 1.16
C LEU A 697 -22.60 9.47 1.68
N LEU A 698 -22.87 10.75 1.44
CA LEU A 698 -22.12 11.88 1.96
C LEU A 698 -22.91 12.60 3.05
N TYR A 699 -22.20 13.15 4.03
CA TYR A 699 -22.72 14.23 4.86
C TYR A 699 -22.84 15.53 4.05
N PRO A 700 -23.67 16.51 4.49
CA PRO A 700 -23.83 17.79 3.79
C PRO A 700 -22.55 18.67 3.72
N ASP A 701 -21.48 18.29 4.42
CA ASP A 701 -20.14 18.90 4.37
C ASP A 701 -19.21 18.23 3.34
N ASN A 702 -19.75 17.39 2.45
CA ASN A 702 -19.03 16.57 1.45
C ASN A 702 -18.05 15.54 2.04
N MET A 703 -18.23 15.17 3.31
CA MET A 703 -17.49 14.07 3.92
C MET A 703 -18.25 12.75 3.76
N VAL A 704 -17.54 11.64 3.57
CA VAL A 704 -18.11 10.28 3.48
C VAL A 704 -18.83 9.92 4.78
N GLN A 705 -20.10 9.54 4.66
CA GLN A 705 -20.93 8.96 5.71
C GLN A 705 -20.98 7.43 5.60
N HIS A 706 -21.08 6.91 4.37
CA HIS A 706 -21.09 5.49 4.07
C HIS A 706 -20.33 5.20 2.78
N ALA A 707 -19.30 4.35 2.90
CA ALA A 707 -18.59 3.70 1.80
C ALA A 707 -18.55 2.18 2.05
N GLY A 708 -19.71 1.60 2.38
CA GLY A 708 -19.82 0.23 2.89
C GLY A 708 -19.83 0.09 4.42
N VAL A 709 -19.87 -1.16 4.91
CA VAL A 709 -19.72 -1.50 6.33
C VAL A 709 -18.80 -2.73 6.47
N ILE A 710 -17.89 -2.67 7.44
CA ILE A 710 -17.01 -3.77 7.84
C ILE A 710 -17.56 -4.45 9.09
N ILE A 711 -17.70 -5.78 9.07
CA ILE A 711 -18.14 -6.59 10.20
C ILE A 711 -17.03 -6.72 11.26
N GLY A 712 -17.40 -6.70 12.54
CA GLY A 712 -16.48 -6.70 13.67
C GLY A 712 -15.85 -5.33 13.99
N MET A 713 -15.88 -4.37 13.07
CA MET A 713 -15.40 -3.00 13.31
C MET A 713 -16.24 -2.35 14.43
N GLY A 714 -15.57 -1.75 15.42
CA GLY A 714 -16.23 -1.23 16.63
C GLY A 714 -16.92 -2.30 17.50
N GLY A 715 -16.62 -3.59 17.27
CA GLY A 715 -17.14 -4.74 18.02
C GLY A 715 -18.27 -5.52 17.34
N ILE A 716 -19.06 -4.89 16.45
CA ILE A 716 -20.14 -5.56 15.70
C ILE A 716 -20.08 -5.22 14.21
N ALA A 717 -20.13 -3.93 13.87
CA ALA A 717 -20.09 -3.44 12.51
C ALA A 717 -19.79 -1.93 12.50
N GLY A 718 -18.99 -1.45 11.54
CA GLY A 718 -18.57 -0.05 11.46
C GLY A 718 -18.34 0.43 10.02
N HIS A 719 -18.47 1.74 9.80
CA HIS A 719 -18.34 2.37 8.49
C HIS A 719 -16.85 2.71 8.21
N PRO A 720 -16.20 2.08 7.22
CA PRO A 720 -14.87 2.47 6.79
C PRO A 720 -14.91 3.84 6.09
N LEU A 721 -13.78 4.54 6.09
CA LEU A 721 -13.58 5.87 5.47
C LEU A 721 -14.57 6.95 5.95
N SER A 722 -15.28 6.76 7.06
CA SER A 722 -16.18 7.78 7.59
C SER A 722 -15.39 9.04 7.92
N ARG A 723 -15.93 10.20 7.52
CA ARG A 723 -15.28 11.53 7.62
C ARG A 723 -14.05 11.76 6.71
N HIS A 724 -13.78 10.89 5.73
CA HIS A 724 -12.89 11.24 4.61
C HIS A 724 -13.60 12.18 3.62
N PRO A 725 -12.87 13.01 2.84
CA PRO A 725 -13.43 13.74 1.70
C PRO A 725 -14.10 12.81 0.67
N ALA A 726 -15.13 13.29 -0.03
CA ALA A 726 -15.87 12.50 -1.01
C ALA A 726 -15.01 11.96 -2.17
N ASP A 727 -14.01 12.75 -2.57
CA ASP A 727 -13.00 12.56 -3.62
C ASP A 727 -11.79 11.74 -3.15
N ASP A 728 -11.60 11.53 -1.84
CA ASP A 728 -10.48 10.72 -1.36
C ASP A 728 -10.66 9.25 -1.77
N CYS A 729 -9.73 8.77 -2.58
CA CYS A 729 -9.66 7.37 -3.00
C CYS A 729 -9.65 6.42 -1.77
N GLY A 730 -9.08 6.87 -0.66
CA GLY A 730 -8.87 6.07 0.53
C GLY A 730 -7.87 4.93 0.29
N TYR A 731 -8.02 3.83 1.03
CA TYR A 731 -7.14 2.66 0.92
C TYR A 731 -7.32 1.96 -0.44
N PHE A 732 -6.29 1.97 -1.29
CA PHE A 732 -6.28 1.35 -2.64
C PHE A 732 -7.56 1.65 -3.46
N ALA A 733 -7.98 2.92 -3.47
CA ALA A 733 -9.18 3.43 -4.13
C ALA A 733 -10.53 2.82 -3.68
N ARG A 734 -10.57 2.03 -2.59
CA ARG A 734 -11.78 1.37 -2.10
C ARG A 734 -12.92 2.33 -1.68
N GLY A 735 -12.65 3.63 -1.52
CA GLY A 735 -13.70 4.64 -1.28
C GLY A 735 -14.48 5.08 -2.52
N ILE A 736 -13.95 4.80 -3.72
CA ILE A 736 -14.42 5.34 -5.01
C ILE A 736 -14.60 4.27 -6.10
N ILE A 737 -14.30 3.00 -5.83
CA ILE A 737 -14.53 1.88 -6.77
C ILE A 737 -15.56 0.88 -6.25
N GLN A 738 -16.27 0.24 -7.19
CA GLN A 738 -17.25 -0.79 -6.90
C GLN A 738 -16.58 -2.02 -6.29
N GLN A 739 -17.21 -2.62 -5.27
CA GLN A 739 -16.69 -3.83 -4.63
C GLN A 739 -17.80 -4.61 -3.91
N ASN A 740 -17.54 -5.88 -3.64
CA ASN A 740 -18.34 -6.65 -2.69
C ASN A 740 -17.94 -6.34 -1.24
N LEU A 741 -18.94 -6.31 -0.36
CA LEU A 741 -18.77 -6.20 1.10
C LEU A 741 -19.75 -7.14 1.80
N ASN A 742 -19.65 -7.28 3.12
CA ASN A 742 -20.59 -8.10 3.88
C ASN A 742 -21.85 -7.34 4.31
N ALA A 743 -21.82 -6.01 4.38
CA ALA A 743 -23.00 -5.19 4.62
C ALA A 743 -22.92 -3.78 4.01
N VAL A 744 -24.11 -3.21 3.79
CA VAL A 744 -24.36 -1.80 3.43
C VAL A 744 -25.51 -1.27 4.29
N THR A 745 -25.67 0.05 4.45
CA THR A 745 -26.71 0.60 5.33
C THR A 745 -28.07 0.72 4.63
N ALA A 746 -29.17 0.52 5.38
CA ALA A 746 -30.53 0.69 4.88
C ALA A 746 -30.95 2.16 4.66
N ALA A 747 -30.07 3.13 4.93
CA ALA A 747 -30.34 4.54 4.62
C ALA A 747 -30.53 4.77 3.10
N CYS A 748 -29.85 3.98 2.25
CA CYS A 748 -30.18 3.82 0.83
C CYS A 748 -29.72 2.43 0.35
N MET A 749 -30.65 1.47 0.26
CA MET A 749 -30.37 0.06 -0.03
C MET A 749 -31.41 -0.53 -0.99
N LEU A 750 -30.97 -1.05 -2.15
CA LEU A 750 -31.82 -1.71 -3.14
C LEU A 750 -31.68 -3.24 -3.04
N THR A 751 -32.80 -3.97 -3.08
CA THR A 751 -32.82 -5.45 -3.07
C THR A 751 -33.93 -6.03 -3.95
N LYS A 752 -33.78 -7.29 -4.36
CA LYS A 752 -34.86 -8.06 -5.01
C LYS A 752 -35.93 -8.40 -3.96
N LYS A 753 -37.20 -8.19 -4.29
CA LYS A 753 -38.33 -8.57 -3.40
C LYS A 753 -38.30 -10.06 -3.06
N GLU A 754 -38.02 -10.92 -4.04
CA GLU A 754 -37.87 -12.37 -3.82
C GLU A 754 -36.74 -12.73 -2.83
N VAL A 755 -35.60 -12.02 -2.87
CA VAL A 755 -34.48 -12.26 -1.95
C VAL A 755 -34.84 -11.79 -0.55
N TYR A 756 -35.45 -10.60 -0.43
CA TYR A 756 -35.95 -10.06 0.82
C TYR A 756 -36.97 -10.99 1.50
N GLU A 757 -37.93 -11.52 0.75
CA GLU A 757 -38.92 -12.48 1.24
C GLU A 757 -38.28 -13.83 1.61
N LYS A 758 -37.35 -14.35 0.80
CA LYS A 758 -36.57 -15.58 1.07
C LYS A 758 -35.83 -15.50 2.41
N VAL A 759 -35.27 -14.34 2.77
CA VAL A 759 -34.57 -14.12 4.05
C VAL A 759 -35.45 -13.61 5.19
N LYS A 760 -36.77 -13.48 4.95
CA LYS A 760 -37.79 -12.99 5.90
C LYS A 760 -37.59 -11.54 6.37
N GLY A 761 -37.07 -10.68 5.50
CA GLY A 761 -36.99 -9.23 5.70
C GLY A 761 -36.14 -8.78 6.89
N PHE A 762 -36.43 -7.60 7.44
CA PHE A 762 -35.75 -7.07 8.62
C PHE A 762 -36.10 -7.83 9.91
N GLU A 763 -35.14 -7.93 10.82
CA GLU A 763 -35.32 -8.57 12.13
C GLU A 763 -35.96 -7.59 13.13
N GLU A 764 -37.21 -7.83 13.52
CA GLU A 764 -37.97 -6.92 14.39
C GLU A 764 -37.47 -6.84 15.84
N LYS A 765 -36.52 -7.69 16.25
CA LYS A 765 -35.79 -7.53 17.52
C LYS A 765 -34.74 -6.42 17.47
N LEU A 766 -34.25 -6.09 16.27
CA LEU A 766 -33.34 -4.98 15.99
C LEU A 766 -34.21 -3.79 15.59
N ALA A 767 -34.65 -3.02 16.59
CA ALA A 767 -35.62 -1.94 16.40
C ALA A 767 -34.99 -0.63 15.90
N VAL A 768 -33.68 -0.43 16.13
CA VAL A 768 -32.95 0.79 15.74
C VAL A 768 -31.57 0.48 15.14
N ALA A 769 -30.70 -0.26 15.84
CA ALA A 769 -29.36 -0.55 15.35
C ALA A 769 -29.25 -1.91 14.65
N PHE A 770 -28.25 -2.06 13.77
CA PHE A 770 -27.81 -3.30 13.11
C PHE A 770 -28.84 -4.10 12.30
N ASN A 771 -30.04 -3.57 12.06
CA ASN A 771 -31.09 -4.27 11.30
C ASN A 771 -30.74 -4.47 9.83
N ASP A 772 -30.06 -3.49 9.24
CA ASP A 772 -29.44 -3.53 7.92
C ASP A 772 -28.29 -4.54 7.84
N ILE A 773 -27.45 -4.58 8.87
CA ILE A 773 -26.37 -5.57 8.99
C ILE A 773 -26.94 -6.99 9.07
N ASP A 774 -27.96 -7.24 9.90
CA ASP A 774 -28.64 -8.54 9.96
C ASP A 774 -29.28 -8.94 8.63
N LEU A 775 -29.90 -7.99 7.93
CA LEU A 775 -30.46 -8.24 6.60
C LEU A 775 -29.36 -8.66 5.60
N CYS A 776 -28.27 -7.90 5.52
CA CYS A 776 -27.14 -8.21 4.64
C CYS A 776 -26.53 -9.57 4.98
N LEU A 777 -26.28 -9.87 6.25
CA LEU A 777 -25.71 -11.16 6.68
C LEU A 777 -26.65 -12.35 6.37
N LYS A 778 -27.98 -12.19 6.45
CA LYS A 778 -28.92 -13.23 5.98
C LYS A 778 -28.85 -13.41 4.46
N VAL A 779 -28.68 -12.33 3.70
CA VAL A 779 -28.57 -12.37 2.23
C VAL A 779 -27.24 -13.01 1.79
N ARG A 780 -26.11 -12.67 2.44
CA ARG A 780 -24.82 -13.36 2.30
C ARG A 780 -24.96 -14.87 2.58
N LYS A 781 -25.56 -15.22 3.72
CA LYS A 781 -25.82 -16.63 4.11
C LYS A 781 -26.78 -17.36 3.15
N ALA A 782 -27.60 -16.64 2.38
CA ALA A 782 -28.46 -17.19 1.34
C ALA A 782 -27.77 -17.35 -0.03
N GLY A 783 -26.47 -17.05 -0.12
CA GLY A 783 -25.61 -17.26 -1.30
C GLY A 783 -25.46 -16.06 -2.22
N TYR A 784 -25.88 -14.85 -1.82
CA TYR A 784 -25.83 -13.66 -2.67
C TYR A 784 -24.70 -12.69 -2.28
N LEU A 785 -24.24 -11.91 -3.25
CA LEU A 785 -23.34 -10.77 -3.04
C LEU A 785 -24.12 -9.55 -2.54
N ILE A 786 -23.43 -8.74 -1.73
CA ILE A 786 -23.81 -7.36 -1.43
C ILE A 786 -22.80 -6.48 -2.18
N VAL A 787 -23.29 -5.53 -2.97
CA VAL A 787 -22.44 -4.61 -3.74
C VAL A 787 -22.48 -3.23 -3.10
N TYR A 788 -21.31 -2.64 -2.85
CA TYR A 788 -21.18 -1.21 -2.63
C TYR A 788 -20.93 -0.53 -3.97
N ASP A 789 -21.77 0.44 -4.31
CA ASP A 789 -21.74 1.16 -5.57
C ASP A 789 -21.46 2.66 -5.33
N PRO A 790 -20.26 3.16 -5.68
CA PRO A 790 -19.88 4.56 -5.47
C PRO A 790 -20.57 5.53 -6.44
N GLU A 791 -21.12 5.03 -7.56
CA GLU A 791 -21.78 5.85 -8.58
C GLU A 791 -23.21 6.21 -8.17
N ALA A 792 -23.83 5.37 -7.36
CA ALA A 792 -25.02 5.69 -6.61
C ALA A 792 -24.69 6.68 -5.47
N LEU A 793 -24.56 7.96 -5.81
CA LEU A 793 -24.11 9.03 -4.90
C LEU A 793 -25.27 9.90 -4.40
N LEU A 794 -25.45 9.97 -3.08
CA LEU A 794 -26.50 10.76 -2.41
C LEU A 794 -25.97 11.44 -1.12
N TYR A 795 -26.64 12.51 -0.66
CA TYR A 795 -26.45 13.02 0.70
C TYR A 795 -27.34 12.28 1.69
N HIS A 796 -26.85 12.09 2.91
CA HIS A 796 -27.62 11.68 4.09
C HIS A 796 -27.44 12.73 5.17
N HIS A 797 -28.50 13.47 5.47
CA HIS A 797 -28.50 14.61 6.41
C HIS A 797 -28.60 14.13 7.87
N GLU A 798 -27.82 13.10 8.22
CA GLU A 798 -28.02 12.19 9.36
C GLU A 798 -28.35 12.87 10.71
N SER A 799 -29.23 12.20 11.48
CA SER A 799 -29.59 12.51 12.88
C SER A 799 -30.51 13.71 13.11
N ILE A 800 -31.04 14.36 12.06
CA ILE A 800 -32.10 15.37 12.24
C ILE A 800 -33.39 14.71 12.79
N SER A 801 -33.71 13.48 12.39
CA SER A 801 -34.90 12.74 12.85
C SER A 801 -34.72 12.00 14.19
N ARG A 802 -33.52 11.48 14.46
CA ARG A 802 -33.25 10.51 15.55
C ARG A 802 -32.76 11.13 16.86
N GLY A 803 -32.01 12.23 16.78
CA GLY A 803 -31.24 12.78 17.89
C GLY A 803 -30.17 11.82 18.45
N LYS A 804 -29.44 12.25 19.49
CA LYS A 804 -28.34 11.48 20.09
C LYS A 804 -28.82 10.33 21.01
N GLU A 805 -27.92 9.39 21.30
CA GLU A 805 -28.09 8.21 22.17
C GLU A 805 -27.90 8.53 23.67
N ASP A 806 -28.51 9.63 24.13
CA ASP A 806 -28.16 10.25 25.42
C ASP A 806 -29.00 9.73 26.61
N THR A 807 -30.02 8.88 26.39
CA THR A 807 -30.89 8.36 27.47
C THR A 807 -30.58 6.92 27.83
N LEU A 808 -30.79 6.56 29.11
CA LEU A 808 -30.61 5.19 29.63
C LEU A 808 -31.41 4.14 28.83
N GLU A 809 -32.64 4.44 28.46
CA GLU A 809 -33.48 3.53 27.65
C GLU A 809 -32.90 3.29 26.24
N LYS A 810 -32.34 4.32 25.59
CA LYS A 810 -31.68 4.17 24.28
C LYS A 810 -30.43 3.29 24.41
N ARG A 811 -29.61 3.51 25.44
CA ARG A 811 -28.39 2.72 25.70
C ARG A 811 -28.70 1.26 26.03
N ASN A 812 -29.60 0.99 26.96
CA ASN A 812 -30.01 -0.37 27.30
C ASN A 812 -30.60 -1.12 26.09
N ARG A 813 -31.31 -0.42 25.19
CA ARG A 813 -31.76 -1.00 23.90
C ARG A 813 -30.56 -1.31 23.00
N PHE A 814 -29.66 -0.35 22.78
CA PHE A 814 -28.48 -0.53 21.93
C PHE A 814 -27.59 -1.68 22.43
N GLU A 815 -27.33 -1.77 23.74
CA GLU A 815 -26.62 -2.88 24.37
C GLU A 815 -27.33 -4.23 24.11
N GLY A 816 -28.65 -4.29 24.22
CA GLY A 816 -29.43 -5.48 23.86
C GLY A 816 -29.41 -5.84 22.36
N GLU A 817 -29.28 -4.84 21.47
CA GLU A 817 -29.12 -5.03 20.02
C GLU A 817 -27.70 -5.52 19.68
N VAL A 818 -26.67 -5.03 20.40
CA VAL A 818 -25.28 -5.55 20.36
C VAL A 818 -25.23 -7.01 20.82
N ASP A 819 -25.78 -7.33 21.98
CA ASP A 819 -25.86 -8.71 22.52
C ASP A 819 -26.58 -9.66 21.55
N TYR A 820 -27.63 -9.18 20.88
CA TYR A 820 -28.34 -9.96 19.88
C TYR A 820 -27.44 -10.30 18.68
N MET A 821 -26.74 -9.30 18.13
CA MET A 821 -25.84 -9.49 17.00
C MET A 821 -24.65 -10.39 17.38
N ALA A 822 -23.98 -10.12 18.51
CA ALA A 822 -22.88 -10.92 19.03
C ALA A 822 -23.26 -12.39 19.20
N LYS A 823 -24.49 -12.67 19.65
CA LYS A 823 -24.99 -14.04 19.84
C LYS A 823 -25.46 -14.71 18.54
N LYS A 824 -26.14 -13.98 17.65
CA LYS A 824 -26.72 -14.53 16.41
C LYS A 824 -25.67 -14.76 15.32
N TRP A 825 -24.67 -13.89 15.25
CA TRP A 825 -23.63 -13.87 14.23
C TRP A 825 -22.23 -14.13 14.79
N LYS A 826 -22.16 -14.81 15.95
CA LYS A 826 -20.91 -15.20 16.62
C LYS A 826 -19.89 -15.78 15.66
N ASP A 827 -20.28 -16.78 14.87
CA ASP A 827 -19.38 -17.47 13.94
C ASP A 827 -18.80 -16.55 12.86
N VAL A 828 -19.55 -15.51 12.45
CA VAL A 828 -19.09 -14.51 11.46
C VAL A 828 -18.13 -13.51 12.12
N LEU A 829 -18.45 -13.07 13.34
CA LEU A 829 -17.60 -12.16 14.11
C LEU A 829 -16.28 -12.82 14.55
N GLU A 830 -16.30 -14.12 14.87
CA GLU A 830 -15.11 -14.91 15.21
C GLU A 830 -14.26 -15.28 13.98
N LYS A 831 -14.88 -15.49 12.80
CA LYS A 831 -14.14 -15.67 11.54
C LYS A 831 -13.49 -14.36 11.06
N GLY A 832 -14.17 -13.23 11.26
CA GLY A 832 -13.83 -11.94 10.68
C GLY A 832 -14.51 -11.68 9.32
N ASP A 833 -14.43 -10.43 8.87
CA ASP A 833 -14.98 -10.01 7.58
C ASP A 833 -14.02 -10.39 6.44
N GLU A 834 -14.44 -11.28 5.54
CA GLU A 834 -13.64 -11.74 4.39
C GLU A 834 -13.20 -10.60 3.45
N TYR A 835 -13.94 -9.47 3.44
CA TYR A 835 -13.60 -8.31 2.62
C TYR A 835 -12.72 -7.27 3.35
N TYR A 836 -12.22 -7.60 4.55
CA TYR A 836 -11.33 -6.76 5.36
C TYR A 836 -10.16 -7.56 5.93
N ASN A 837 -8.95 -7.24 5.49
CA ASN A 837 -7.76 -8.02 5.82
C ASN A 837 -7.49 -8.06 7.35
N PRO A 838 -7.21 -9.24 7.95
CA PRO A 838 -7.04 -9.39 9.40
C PRO A 838 -5.81 -8.67 9.98
N ASN A 839 -4.89 -8.18 9.14
CA ASN A 839 -3.74 -7.37 9.54
C ASN A 839 -4.10 -5.89 9.79
N LEU A 840 -5.33 -5.48 9.47
CA LEU A 840 -5.85 -4.13 9.66
C LEU A 840 -6.63 -3.99 10.98
N SER A 841 -6.65 -2.78 11.53
CA SER A 841 -7.37 -2.46 12.77
C SER A 841 -8.88 -2.52 12.57
N LEU A 842 -9.59 -3.07 13.57
CA LEU A 842 -11.05 -2.98 13.68
C LEU A 842 -11.51 -1.84 14.60
N LEU A 843 -10.58 -1.04 15.11
CA LEU A 843 -10.86 0.12 15.97
C LEU A 843 -10.93 1.45 15.20
N SER A 844 -10.34 1.54 14.01
CA SER A 844 -10.42 2.71 13.13
C SER A 844 -10.91 2.35 11.73
N GLY A 845 -11.69 3.24 11.10
CA GLY A 845 -12.24 3.04 9.76
C GLY A 845 -11.23 3.31 8.62
N ASN A 846 -9.97 3.59 8.95
CA ASN A 846 -9.00 4.23 8.05
C ASN A 846 -8.03 3.22 7.42
N PHE A 847 -8.28 1.91 7.54
CA PHE A 847 -7.37 0.83 7.09
C PHE A 847 -5.96 0.95 7.71
N GLU A 848 -5.89 1.36 8.98
CA GLU A 848 -4.64 1.40 9.75
C GLU A 848 -4.16 -0.01 10.09
N LEU A 849 -2.83 -0.19 10.22
CA LEU A 849 -2.23 -1.42 10.73
C LEU A 849 -2.74 -1.75 12.14
N LYS A 850 -3.13 -3.01 12.34
CA LYS A 850 -3.60 -3.52 13.63
C LYS A 850 -2.52 -3.40 14.71
N LYS A 851 -2.81 -2.73 15.81
CA LYS A 851 -1.86 -2.50 16.91
C LYS A 851 -1.74 -3.76 17.78
N GLU A 852 -0.60 -3.92 18.47
CA GLU A 852 -0.35 -5.10 19.31
C GLU A 852 -1.37 -5.26 20.45
N SER A 853 -1.94 -4.15 20.94
CA SER A 853 -3.05 -4.14 21.90
C SER A 853 -4.36 -4.73 21.38
N GLU A 854 -4.52 -4.89 20.06
CA GLU A 854 -5.69 -5.49 19.41
C GLU A 854 -5.44 -6.97 19.03
N MET A 855 -4.22 -7.48 19.28
CA MET A 855 -3.83 -8.88 19.02
C MET A 855 -3.98 -9.78 20.25
N GLN A 856 -4.36 -9.21 21.40
CA GLN A 856 -4.60 -9.90 22.68
C GLN A 856 -6.10 -9.98 22.97
#